data_AF-A0A6P0W409-F1
#
_entry.id   AF-A0A6P0W409-F1
#
_cell.length_a   1.000
_cell.length_b   1.000
_cell.length_c   1.000
_cell.angle_alpha   90.00
_cell.angle_beta   90.00
_cell.angle_gamma   90.00
#
_symmetry.space_group_name_H-M   'P 1'
#
loop_
_entity.id
_entity.type
_entity.pdbx_description
1 polymer ?
#
loop_
_entity_poly.entity_id
_entity_poly.type
_entity_poly.pdbx_seq_one_letter_code
_entity_poly.pdbx_strand_id
1 'polypeptide(L)'
;MSNSSMNTTTVQTVPVQSSIAQLPPGILFFPGVIGGLIVLLLLSIWAYTRVYVITPNNEAFLRTGGVFVKKKTVILSGGCVVLPGFHELTRIPLREISIDVERTGNLAVRTQDYLRANMRVTFYVCINANEDDVITAAQRLSREGKISPEDIKEAIEKRADDAIRAAAKKKNLAEIDSDKLGFADEVLNLIQQDLRKVGLTLNNIAISEIEESDTYDTNNFFDAQGVRLRTETIQKSIQQKTEVELNTKVAIEEKELNAEKQSLRIAQEQEEAKLGQKLEVEALKAQREREIEEAKATEAATIQRTKILQNKSVEEEEIRKLLALQQSQIEADITLEERNKALKVAQTLQKQEAELAEINRQKTLEEEKIQQQLGVQAKKIQADIELEERNKALKVAQILQKQEAEVAEVTRQKTVDAALLNSQVELAEAERESKIAQQDAAIAISEKERDRFNSEAERAQAEAAVATAKEVEEAERQQRLSMIAAEQEAEQRRIGEQNVVEIDVFRRSRQAEAARQAAELEAESIRTLADANRDKALAEAEGKRSLIEAENSISDAQLTAKIITTIWPELANQLPEIAKALAPQPGILGDTRIYSFPGVNGNNGNGASSVGDINKLLLSTSGLSMINGLLEEGKLGELISQIRQMMTHNSSTITSNTITPKEKKTPTTDIIPSRPPATSNLTEKNHLTQPSIKKPKSGKG
;
A
#
# COMPACT_ATOMS: atom_id res chain seq x y z
N MET A 1 -151.20 29.75 -47.55
CA MET A 1 -152.61 29.75 -47.08
C MET A 1 -152.62 29.17 -45.68
N SER A 2 -153.25 29.83 -44.70
CA SER A 2 -153.49 29.30 -43.33
C SER A 2 -152.22 29.07 -42.47
N ASN A 3 -152.16 29.31 -41.15
CA ASN A 3 -153.15 29.92 -40.25
C ASN A 3 -152.44 30.64 -39.08
N SER A 4 -153.13 31.61 -38.47
CA SER A 4 -152.71 32.27 -37.23
C SER A 4 -153.18 31.51 -35.98
N SER A 5 -152.44 31.60 -34.87
CA SER A 5 -153.04 31.58 -33.53
C SER A 5 -152.17 32.32 -32.51
N MET A 6 -152.82 33.08 -31.63
CA MET A 6 -152.24 34.04 -30.70
C MET A 6 -152.16 33.48 -29.27
N ASN A 7 -151.26 34.06 -28.47
CA ASN A 7 -151.32 34.25 -27.01
C ASN A 7 -151.36 33.02 -26.07
N THR A 8 -150.50 33.07 -25.04
CA THR A 8 -150.93 33.30 -23.64
C THR A 8 -149.75 33.84 -22.83
N THR A 9 -150.00 34.84 -21.98
CA THR A 9 -149.00 35.50 -21.13
C THR A 9 -149.11 35.03 -19.69
N THR A 10 -147.99 34.58 -19.07
CA THR A 10 -147.87 34.57 -17.61
C THR A 10 -146.42 34.88 -17.19
N VAL A 11 -146.25 35.80 -16.24
CA VAL A 11 -144.97 36.15 -15.62
C VAL A 11 -144.65 35.13 -14.53
N GLN A 12 -143.38 34.67 -14.44
CA GLN A 12 -142.88 33.97 -13.26
C GLN A 12 -141.42 34.34 -12.94
N THR A 13 -141.13 34.44 -11.66
CA THR A 13 -139.89 34.98 -11.07
C THR A 13 -138.72 33.99 -11.05
N VAL A 14 -137.49 34.47 -11.25
CA VAL A 14 -136.25 33.71 -10.97
C VAL A 14 -135.23 34.57 -10.22
N PRO A 15 -134.90 34.24 -8.95
CA PRO A 15 -133.75 34.78 -8.22
C PRO A 15 -132.63 33.74 -8.10
N VAL A 16 -131.57 33.88 -8.89
CA VAL A 16 -130.39 32.98 -8.91
C VAL A 16 -129.18 33.84 -9.32
N GLN A 17 -127.96 33.76 -8.79
CA GLN A 17 -127.32 33.15 -7.63
C GLN A 17 -125.82 33.54 -7.79
N SER A 18 -125.03 33.61 -6.73
CA SER A 18 -123.62 34.04 -6.82
C SER A 18 -122.74 33.05 -7.60
N SER A 19 -122.30 33.42 -8.80
CA SER A 19 -121.29 32.68 -9.56
C SER A 19 -119.88 33.12 -9.18
N ILE A 20 -119.25 32.36 -8.28
CA ILE A 20 -117.79 32.38 -8.15
C ILE A 20 -117.19 31.95 -9.50
N ALA A 21 -116.22 32.70 -10.00
CA ALA A 21 -115.64 32.49 -11.32
C ALA A 21 -115.07 31.07 -11.48
N GLN A 22 -115.61 30.31 -12.43
CA GLN A 22 -115.03 29.05 -12.87
C GLN A 22 -113.75 29.33 -13.65
N LEU A 23 -112.60 29.14 -13.01
CA LEU A 23 -111.33 28.95 -13.72
C LEU A 23 -111.38 27.60 -14.48
N PRO A 24 -111.00 27.56 -15.77
CA PRO A 24 -111.17 26.37 -16.59
C PRO A 24 -110.18 25.25 -16.18
N PRO A 25 -110.60 23.97 -16.21
CA PRO A 25 -109.78 22.84 -15.75
C PRO A 25 -108.52 22.56 -16.60
N GLY A 26 -108.32 23.26 -17.72
CA GLY A 26 -107.15 23.11 -18.59
C GLY A 26 -105.84 23.72 -18.04
N ILE A 27 -105.91 24.62 -17.06
CA ILE A 27 -104.72 25.37 -16.59
C ILE A 27 -103.88 24.59 -15.57
N LEU A 28 -104.41 23.53 -14.95
CA LEU A 28 -103.69 22.70 -13.97
C LEU A 28 -102.77 21.63 -14.60
N PHE A 29 -102.93 21.30 -15.88
CA PHE A 29 -102.09 20.29 -16.55
C PHE A 29 -100.66 20.76 -16.78
N PHE A 30 -100.46 22.01 -17.20
CA PHE A 30 -99.12 22.59 -17.42
C PHE A 30 -98.24 22.62 -16.15
N PRO A 31 -98.67 23.17 -15.00
CA PRO A 31 -97.86 23.15 -13.78
C PRO A 31 -97.64 21.74 -13.24
N GLY A 32 -98.59 20.80 -13.44
CA GLY A 32 -98.42 19.40 -13.08
C GLY A 32 -97.31 18.69 -13.88
N VAL A 33 -97.28 18.89 -15.20
CA VAL A 33 -96.23 18.33 -16.08
C VAL A 33 -94.87 18.97 -15.80
N ILE A 34 -94.82 20.30 -15.61
CA ILE A 34 -93.59 21.03 -15.28
C ILE A 34 -93.06 20.59 -13.90
N GLY A 35 -93.93 20.47 -12.89
CA GLY A 35 -93.58 19.96 -11.56
C GLY A 35 -93.07 18.52 -11.61
N GLY A 36 -93.72 17.64 -12.39
CA GLY A 36 -93.26 16.27 -12.61
C GLY A 36 -91.88 16.18 -13.27
N LEU A 37 -91.60 17.02 -14.27
CA LEU A 37 -90.28 17.14 -14.90
C LEU A 37 -89.21 17.63 -13.91
N ILE A 38 -89.52 18.62 -13.07
CA ILE A 38 -88.61 19.12 -12.04
C ILE A 38 -88.31 18.03 -11.00
N VAL A 39 -89.32 17.30 -10.52
CA VAL A 39 -89.13 16.19 -9.58
C VAL A 39 -88.29 15.07 -10.21
N LEU A 40 -88.55 14.70 -11.47
CA LEU A 40 -87.77 13.70 -12.19
C LEU A 40 -86.32 14.14 -12.38
N LEU A 41 -86.09 15.42 -12.72
CA LEU A 41 -84.74 16.00 -12.84
C LEU A 41 -84.00 15.99 -11.49
N LEU A 42 -84.66 16.34 -10.38
CA LEU A 42 -84.07 16.25 -9.04
C LEU A 42 -83.76 14.80 -8.63
N LEU A 43 -84.65 13.85 -8.93
CA LEU A 43 -84.42 12.41 -8.72
C LEU A 43 -83.26 11.88 -9.56
N SER A 44 -83.13 12.34 -10.81
CA SER A 44 -82.05 12.00 -11.73
C SER A 44 -80.70 12.54 -11.22
N ILE A 45 -80.65 13.80 -10.77
CA ILE A 45 -79.45 14.39 -10.15
C ILE A 45 -79.08 13.65 -8.86
N TRP A 46 -80.05 13.33 -8.01
CA TRP A 46 -79.83 12.57 -6.76
C TRP A 46 -79.34 11.14 -7.01
N ALA A 47 -79.87 10.46 -8.04
CA ALA A 47 -79.36 9.17 -8.48
C ALA A 47 -77.92 9.30 -9.05
N TYR A 48 -77.66 10.33 -9.85
CA TYR A 48 -76.35 10.58 -10.44
C TYR A 48 -75.26 10.83 -9.38
N THR A 49 -75.52 11.67 -8.38
CA THR A 49 -74.56 11.92 -7.28
C THR A 49 -74.26 10.69 -6.42
N ARG A 50 -75.15 9.69 -6.41
CA ARG A 50 -74.95 8.42 -5.71
C ARG A 50 -74.18 7.36 -6.53
N VAL A 51 -74.12 7.52 -7.84
CA VAL A 51 -73.52 6.55 -8.80
C VAL A 51 -72.23 7.08 -9.42
N TYR A 52 -72.03 8.40 -9.45
CA TYR A 52 -70.81 9.05 -9.96
C TYR A 52 -69.71 9.11 -8.89
N VAL A 53 -68.60 8.43 -9.13
CA VAL A 53 -67.43 8.41 -8.25
C VAL A 53 -66.25 9.11 -8.94
N ILE A 54 -65.62 10.06 -8.24
CA ILE A 54 -64.46 10.80 -8.73
C ILE A 54 -63.18 10.03 -8.39
N THR A 55 -62.27 9.94 -9.36
CA THR A 55 -60.96 9.30 -9.21
C THR A 55 -59.96 10.32 -8.65
N PRO A 56 -59.31 10.08 -7.50
CA PRO A 56 -58.27 10.97 -6.98
C PRO A 56 -56.99 10.80 -7.80
N ASN A 57 -56.18 11.86 -7.92
CA ASN A 57 -54.97 11.88 -8.78
C ASN A 57 -53.91 10.80 -8.45
N ASN A 58 -53.99 10.18 -7.26
CA ASN A 58 -53.00 9.22 -6.77
C ASN A 58 -53.48 7.76 -6.87
N GLU A 59 -54.67 7.51 -7.44
CA GLU A 59 -55.23 6.17 -7.67
C GLU A 59 -55.82 6.09 -9.08
N ALA A 60 -55.77 4.91 -9.70
CA ALA A 60 -56.56 4.56 -10.87
C ALA A 60 -57.73 3.68 -10.45
N PHE A 61 -58.84 3.78 -11.18
CA PHE A 61 -59.96 2.87 -11.03
C PHE A 61 -60.05 1.92 -12.22
N LEU A 62 -60.11 0.62 -11.95
CA LEU A 62 -60.54 -0.37 -12.94
C LEU A 62 -62.02 -0.65 -12.71
N ARG A 63 -62.87 -0.29 -13.67
CA ARG A 63 -64.28 -0.69 -13.68
C ARG A 63 -64.44 -1.97 -14.50
N THR A 64 -65.02 -2.99 -13.88
CA THR A 64 -65.39 -4.26 -14.50
C THR A 64 -66.89 -4.50 -14.38
N GLY A 65 -67.43 -5.46 -15.14
CA GLY A 65 -68.87 -5.72 -15.21
C GLY A 65 -69.60 -4.86 -16.25
N GLY A 66 -70.93 -5.01 -16.30
CA GLY A 66 -71.81 -4.31 -17.24
C GLY A 66 -72.91 -5.21 -17.80
N VAL A 67 -74.14 -4.67 -17.90
CA VAL A 67 -75.33 -5.41 -18.41
C VAL A 67 -75.24 -5.68 -19.91
N PHE A 68 -74.76 -4.71 -20.68
CA PHE A 68 -74.74 -4.76 -22.15
C PHE A 68 -73.35 -4.95 -22.76
N VAL A 69 -72.29 -4.52 -22.06
CA VAL A 69 -70.91 -4.54 -22.58
C VAL A 69 -69.97 -5.10 -21.53
N LYS A 70 -69.36 -6.26 -21.82
CA LYS A 70 -68.38 -6.92 -20.93
C LYS A 70 -66.96 -6.41 -21.21
N LYS A 71 -66.72 -5.10 -21.05
CA LYS A 71 -65.39 -4.47 -21.21
C LYS A 71 -64.80 -4.05 -19.85
N LYS A 72 -63.54 -4.43 -19.60
CA LYS A 72 -62.69 -3.82 -18.57
C LYS A 72 -62.34 -2.38 -18.98
N THR A 73 -62.58 -1.40 -18.14
CA THR A 73 -62.32 0.02 -18.44
C THR A 73 -61.43 0.63 -17.36
N VAL A 74 -60.25 1.13 -17.72
CA VAL A 74 -59.40 1.91 -16.80
C VAL A 74 -59.81 3.37 -16.83
N ILE A 75 -59.88 4.00 -15.66
CA ILE A 75 -60.09 5.43 -15.46
C ILE A 75 -58.90 5.96 -14.65
N LEU A 76 -58.06 6.77 -15.31
CA LEU A 76 -56.88 7.40 -14.71
C LEU A 76 -57.19 8.77 -14.09
N SER A 77 -58.14 9.50 -14.66
CA SER A 77 -58.52 10.84 -14.22
C SER A 77 -59.99 11.14 -14.53
N GLY A 78 -60.57 12.10 -13.82
CA GLY A 78 -62.00 12.40 -13.89
C GLY A 78 -62.85 11.46 -13.03
N GLY A 79 -64.14 11.35 -13.33
CA GLY A 79 -65.07 10.47 -12.61
C GLY A 79 -65.74 9.45 -13.51
N CYS A 80 -66.24 8.38 -12.90
CA CYS A 80 -66.91 7.29 -13.59
C CYS A 80 -68.26 6.94 -12.95
N VAL A 81 -69.18 6.44 -13.78
CA VAL A 81 -70.52 6.00 -13.38
C VAL A 81 -70.44 4.50 -13.01
N VAL A 82 -70.65 4.20 -11.73
CA VAL A 82 -70.53 2.85 -11.13
C VAL A 82 -71.88 2.44 -10.57
N LEU A 83 -72.61 1.61 -11.33
CA LEU A 83 -73.93 1.13 -10.95
C LEU A 83 -73.79 -0.02 -9.93
N PRO A 84 -74.24 0.14 -8.67
CA PRO A 84 -74.11 -0.90 -7.67
C PRO A 84 -74.85 -2.17 -8.11
N GLY A 85 -74.19 -3.32 -7.97
CA GLY A 85 -74.70 -4.64 -8.40
C GLY A 85 -74.42 -5.00 -9.86
N PHE A 86 -74.05 -4.05 -10.72
CA PHE A 86 -73.71 -4.31 -12.13
C PHE A 86 -72.25 -4.02 -12.50
N HIS A 87 -71.62 -3.09 -11.79
CA HIS A 87 -70.21 -2.74 -11.94
C HIS A 87 -69.46 -3.02 -10.63
N GLU A 88 -68.29 -3.64 -10.75
CA GLU A 88 -67.29 -3.72 -9.68
C GLU A 88 -66.21 -2.66 -9.94
N LEU A 89 -65.72 -2.03 -8.88
CA LEU A 89 -64.75 -0.95 -8.93
C LEU A 89 -63.51 -1.36 -8.14
N THR A 90 -62.44 -1.72 -8.84
CA THR A 90 -61.15 -1.97 -8.21
C THR A 90 -60.39 -0.67 -8.05
N ARG A 91 -59.84 -0.40 -6.86
CA ARG A 91 -58.93 0.74 -6.61
C ARG A 91 -57.47 0.32 -6.68
N ILE A 92 -56.68 1.04 -7.47
CA ILE A 92 -55.26 0.78 -7.74
C ILE A 92 -54.45 2.02 -7.33
N PRO A 93 -53.54 1.96 -6.35
CA PRO A 93 -52.67 3.09 -6.04
C PRO A 93 -51.63 3.30 -7.16
N LEU A 94 -51.50 4.54 -7.64
CA LEU A 94 -50.45 4.95 -8.60
C LEU A 94 -49.23 5.56 -7.90
N ARG A 95 -49.34 5.88 -6.61
CA ARG A 95 -48.21 6.40 -5.82
C ARG A 95 -47.09 5.37 -5.68
N GLU A 96 -45.88 5.86 -5.54
CA GLU A 96 -44.72 5.05 -5.16
C GLU A 96 -44.86 4.48 -3.74
N ILE A 97 -44.39 3.25 -3.57
CA ILE A 97 -44.38 2.50 -2.31
C ILE A 97 -42.98 1.91 -2.14
N SER A 98 -42.36 2.17 -1.00
CA SER A 98 -41.10 1.57 -0.58
C SER A 98 -41.35 0.20 0.08
N ILE A 99 -40.68 -0.84 -0.39
CA ILE A 99 -40.74 -2.20 0.17
C ILE A 99 -39.33 -2.61 0.59
N ASP A 100 -39.14 -2.80 1.89
CA ASP A 100 -37.89 -3.28 2.46
C ASP A 100 -37.85 -4.81 2.42
N VAL A 101 -36.79 -5.34 1.81
CA VAL A 101 -36.47 -6.77 1.80
C VAL A 101 -35.21 -6.96 2.62
N GLU A 102 -35.37 -7.58 3.78
CA GLU A 102 -34.27 -7.91 4.71
C GLU A 102 -33.87 -9.38 4.56
N ARG A 103 -32.56 -9.63 4.44
CA ARG A 103 -31.98 -10.96 4.39
C ARG A 103 -30.84 -11.04 5.39
N THR A 104 -31.12 -11.63 6.54
CA THR A 104 -30.21 -11.73 7.69
C THR A 104 -30.17 -13.15 8.25
N GLY A 105 -29.07 -13.50 8.93
CA GLY A 105 -28.89 -14.81 9.57
C GLY A 105 -29.11 -15.99 8.61
N ASN A 106 -30.01 -16.90 8.94
CA ASN A 106 -30.30 -18.08 8.11
C ASN A 106 -30.82 -17.75 6.69
N LEU A 107 -31.39 -16.55 6.49
CA LEU A 107 -31.87 -16.08 5.18
C LEU A 107 -30.81 -15.29 4.40
N ALA A 108 -29.63 -15.04 4.99
CA ALA A 108 -28.52 -14.32 4.37
C ALA A 108 -28.19 -14.83 2.96
N VAL A 109 -27.74 -13.91 2.13
CA VAL A 109 -27.50 -14.17 0.71
C VAL A 109 -26.07 -14.67 0.55
N ARG A 110 -25.85 -15.72 -0.26
CA ARG A 110 -24.49 -16.23 -0.51
C ARG A 110 -23.87 -15.57 -1.73
N THR A 111 -22.67 -15.03 -1.55
CA THR A 111 -21.87 -14.33 -2.57
C THR A 111 -20.99 -15.30 -3.38
N GLN A 112 -20.28 -14.81 -4.39
CA GLN A 112 -19.41 -15.61 -5.27
C GLN A 112 -18.28 -16.32 -4.51
N ASP A 113 -17.74 -15.68 -3.47
CA ASP A 113 -16.70 -16.18 -2.55
C ASP A 113 -17.23 -17.14 -1.46
N TYR A 114 -18.48 -17.60 -1.60
CA TYR A 114 -19.21 -18.48 -0.66
C TYR A 114 -19.51 -17.88 0.72
N LEU A 115 -19.14 -16.63 0.98
CA LEU A 115 -19.49 -15.91 2.20
C LEU A 115 -20.99 -15.64 2.27
N ARG A 116 -21.49 -15.39 3.49
CA ARG A 116 -22.88 -15.01 3.72
C ARG A 116 -22.96 -13.51 3.98
N ALA A 117 -23.82 -12.83 3.22
CA ALA A 117 -24.08 -11.41 3.32
C ALA A 117 -25.43 -11.15 3.99
N ASN A 118 -25.40 -10.46 5.14
CA ASN A 118 -26.57 -9.78 5.69
C ASN A 118 -26.79 -8.49 4.89
N MET A 119 -28.01 -8.24 4.40
CA MET A 119 -28.33 -7.00 3.68
C MET A 119 -29.80 -6.60 3.81
N ARG A 120 -30.03 -5.29 3.74
CA ARG A 120 -31.35 -4.64 3.62
C ARG A 120 -31.42 -3.90 2.30
N VAL A 121 -32.41 -4.23 1.48
CA VAL A 121 -32.62 -3.61 0.16
C VAL A 121 -34.04 -3.04 0.10
N THR A 122 -34.15 -1.73 -0.16
CA THR A 122 -35.41 -1.01 -0.30
C THR A 122 -35.74 -0.84 -1.78
N PHE A 123 -36.86 -1.40 -2.20
CA PHE A 123 -37.38 -1.28 -3.57
C PHE A 123 -38.44 -0.20 -3.63
N TYR A 124 -38.26 0.79 -4.51
CA TYR A 124 -39.24 1.86 -4.75
C TYR A 124 -40.06 1.52 -5.98
N VAL A 125 -41.31 1.11 -5.76
CA VAL A 125 -42.17 0.52 -6.80
C VAL A 125 -43.47 1.30 -6.92
N CYS A 126 -43.93 1.48 -8.16
CA CYS A 126 -45.24 2.03 -8.48
C CYS A 126 -45.98 1.13 -9.47
N ILE A 127 -47.23 1.48 -9.76
CA ILE A 127 -47.97 1.00 -10.93
C ILE A 127 -48.03 2.17 -11.89
N ASN A 128 -47.48 2.00 -13.10
CA ASN A 128 -47.55 3.03 -14.13
C ASN A 128 -49.00 3.38 -14.49
N ALA A 129 -49.24 4.64 -14.86
CA ALA A 129 -50.53 5.14 -15.34
C ALA A 129 -50.85 4.69 -16.80
N ASN A 130 -50.61 3.42 -17.11
CA ASN A 130 -50.85 2.78 -18.40
C ASN A 130 -52.02 1.78 -18.28
N GLU A 131 -52.86 1.67 -19.33
CA GLU A 131 -54.06 0.82 -19.28
C GLU A 131 -53.69 -0.66 -19.05
N ASP A 132 -52.66 -1.17 -19.72
CA ASP A 132 -52.21 -2.57 -19.59
C ASP A 132 -51.62 -2.90 -18.21
N ASP A 133 -50.81 -2.00 -17.65
CA ASP A 133 -50.17 -2.20 -16.34
C ASP A 133 -51.22 -2.19 -15.22
N VAL A 134 -52.15 -1.23 -15.23
CA VAL A 134 -53.28 -1.16 -14.28
C VAL A 134 -54.19 -2.38 -14.40
N ILE A 135 -54.50 -2.84 -15.63
CA ILE A 135 -55.30 -4.05 -15.86
C ILE A 135 -54.59 -5.31 -15.35
N THR A 136 -53.27 -5.38 -15.48
CA THR A 136 -52.46 -6.53 -15.05
C THR A 136 -52.32 -6.55 -13.53
N ALA A 137 -51.97 -5.42 -12.91
CA ALA A 137 -51.88 -5.28 -11.46
C ALA A 137 -53.22 -5.58 -10.78
N ALA A 138 -54.33 -5.03 -11.28
CA ALA A 138 -55.65 -5.35 -10.75
C ALA A 138 -55.97 -6.85 -10.81
N GLN A 139 -55.59 -7.56 -11.87
CA GLN A 139 -55.83 -9.01 -12.01
C GLN A 139 -54.91 -9.89 -11.15
N ARG A 140 -53.74 -9.41 -10.77
CA ARG A 140 -52.72 -10.20 -10.06
C ARG A 140 -52.65 -9.89 -8.56
N LEU A 141 -52.91 -8.66 -8.16
CA LEU A 141 -52.73 -8.16 -6.79
C LEU A 141 -54.03 -7.80 -6.08
N SER A 142 -55.13 -7.52 -6.79
CA SER A 142 -56.32 -7.07 -6.06
C SER A 142 -56.96 -8.17 -5.23
N ARG A 143 -57.27 -7.82 -3.98
CA ARG A 143 -58.08 -8.61 -3.06
C ARG A 143 -59.25 -7.73 -2.64
N GLU A 144 -60.48 -8.24 -2.72
CA GLU A 144 -61.70 -7.49 -2.31
C GLU A 144 -61.88 -6.12 -3.01
N GLY A 145 -61.51 -5.98 -4.29
CA GLY A 145 -61.68 -4.72 -5.04
C GLY A 145 -60.70 -3.60 -4.66
N LYS A 146 -59.59 -3.90 -4.00
CA LYS A 146 -58.53 -2.95 -3.65
C LYS A 146 -57.16 -3.62 -3.77
N ILE A 147 -56.10 -2.82 -3.92
CA ILE A 147 -54.71 -3.28 -3.78
C ILE A 147 -54.14 -2.64 -2.52
N SER A 148 -53.77 -3.46 -1.54
CA SER A 148 -53.08 -3.04 -0.32
C SER A 148 -51.57 -2.97 -0.56
N PRO A 149 -50.81 -2.11 0.16
CA PRO A 149 -49.35 -2.18 0.18
C PRO A 149 -48.81 -3.58 0.54
N GLU A 150 -49.52 -4.33 1.40
CA GLU A 150 -49.12 -5.69 1.76
C GLU A 150 -49.26 -6.69 0.59
N ASP A 151 -50.26 -6.51 -0.29
CA ASP A 151 -50.42 -7.37 -1.48
C ASP A 151 -49.27 -7.14 -2.48
N ILE A 152 -48.81 -5.88 -2.60
CA ILE A 152 -47.65 -5.51 -3.42
C ILE A 152 -46.38 -6.10 -2.79
N LYS A 153 -46.21 -5.97 -1.46
CA LYS A 153 -45.08 -6.55 -0.73
C LYS A 153 -45.01 -8.08 -0.90
N GLU A 154 -46.10 -8.81 -0.67
CA GLU A 154 -46.19 -10.26 -0.86
C GLU A 154 -45.83 -10.67 -2.29
N ALA A 155 -46.27 -9.89 -3.29
CA ALA A 155 -45.92 -10.12 -4.68
C ALA A 155 -44.43 -9.87 -4.99
N ILE A 156 -43.78 -8.89 -4.37
CA ILE A 156 -42.40 -8.52 -4.68
C ILE A 156 -41.39 -9.33 -3.88
N GLU A 157 -41.63 -9.57 -2.58
CA GLU A 157 -40.60 -10.04 -1.65
C GLU A 157 -39.86 -11.30 -2.13
N LYS A 158 -40.60 -12.28 -2.65
CA LYS A 158 -40.01 -13.52 -3.17
C LYS A 158 -39.20 -13.29 -4.47
N ARG A 159 -39.72 -12.48 -5.39
CA ARG A 159 -39.05 -12.14 -6.67
C ARG A 159 -37.78 -11.31 -6.42
N ALA A 160 -37.82 -10.43 -5.43
CA ALA A 160 -36.68 -9.68 -4.95
C ALA A 160 -35.62 -10.59 -4.32
N ASP A 161 -35.99 -11.56 -3.48
CA ASP A 161 -35.04 -12.55 -2.94
C ASP A 161 -34.35 -13.34 -4.05
N ASP A 162 -35.11 -13.85 -5.03
CA ASP A 162 -34.57 -14.58 -6.17
C ASP A 162 -33.60 -13.71 -7.00
N ALA A 163 -33.95 -12.44 -7.27
CA ALA A 163 -33.10 -11.49 -8.00
C ALA A 163 -31.83 -11.11 -7.22
N ILE A 164 -31.93 -10.81 -5.92
CA ILE A 164 -30.79 -10.50 -5.04
C ILE A 164 -29.85 -11.71 -4.96
N ARG A 165 -30.38 -12.93 -4.77
CA ARG A 165 -29.58 -14.17 -4.77
C ARG A 165 -28.90 -14.44 -6.11
N ALA A 166 -29.55 -14.11 -7.22
CA ALA A 166 -28.99 -14.30 -8.55
C ALA A 166 -27.87 -13.30 -8.89
N ALA A 167 -28.01 -12.03 -8.47
CA ALA A 167 -26.95 -11.03 -8.58
C ALA A 167 -25.77 -11.35 -7.65
N ALA A 168 -26.03 -11.65 -6.37
CA ALA A 168 -24.97 -11.82 -5.37
C ALA A 168 -24.02 -12.99 -5.68
N LYS A 169 -24.51 -14.06 -6.31
CA LYS A 169 -23.68 -15.19 -6.77
C LYS A 169 -22.61 -14.81 -7.80
N LYS A 170 -22.69 -13.64 -8.43
CA LYS A 170 -21.76 -13.18 -9.46
C LYS A 170 -20.66 -12.25 -8.94
N LYS A 171 -20.85 -11.63 -7.77
CA LYS A 171 -19.92 -10.67 -7.15
C LYS A 171 -19.39 -11.19 -5.81
N ASN A 172 -18.20 -10.76 -5.43
CA ASN A 172 -17.60 -11.08 -4.11
C ASN A 172 -18.14 -10.12 -3.04
N LEU A 173 -18.11 -10.51 -1.76
CA LEU A 173 -18.70 -9.69 -0.67
C LEU A 173 -18.11 -8.26 -0.64
N ALA A 174 -16.79 -8.16 -0.73
CA ALA A 174 -16.07 -6.88 -0.76
C ALA A 174 -16.38 -6.03 -2.02
N GLU A 175 -16.71 -6.68 -3.15
CA GLU A 175 -17.06 -6.00 -4.38
C GLU A 175 -18.45 -5.36 -4.27
N ILE A 176 -19.43 -6.07 -3.71
CA ILE A 176 -20.79 -5.56 -3.49
C ILE A 176 -20.78 -4.37 -2.51
N ASP A 177 -19.95 -4.39 -1.47
CA ASP A 177 -19.83 -3.24 -0.56
C ASP A 177 -19.15 -2.03 -1.22
N SER A 178 -18.14 -2.26 -2.06
CA SER A 178 -17.44 -1.17 -2.78
C SER A 178 -18.23 -0.58 -3.96
N ASP A 179 -19.03 -1.40 -4.67
CA ASP A 179 -19.87 -1.03 -5.82
C ASP A 179 -21.35 -1.41 -5.58
N LYS A 180 -21.98 -0.68 -4.65
CA LYS A 180 -23.41 -0.84 -4.33
C LYS A 180 -24.29 -0.46 -5.53
N LEU A 181 -23.91 0.55 -6.31
CA LEU A 181 -24.69 1.02 -7.46
C LEU A 181 -24.72 -0.02 -8.59
N GLY A 182 -23.56 -0.55 -9.01
CA GLY A 182 -23.52 -1.60 -10.03
C GLY A 182 -24.10 -2.94 -9.55
N PHE A 183 -24.26 -3.16 -8.23
CA PHE A 183 -25.08 -4.26 -7.71
C PHE A 183 -26.58 -3.96 -7.82
N ALA A 184 -27.01 -2.73 -7.49
CA ALA A 184 -28.41 -2.30 -7.64
C ALA A 184 -28.88 -2.43 -9.08
N ASP A 185 -28.09 -1.99 -10.06
CA ASP A 185 -28.41 -2.06 -11.49
C ASP A 185 -28.58 -3.52 -11.98
N GLU A 186 -27.76 -4.45 -11.45
CA GLU A 186 -27.89 -5.86 -11.80
C GLU A 186 -29.15 -6.50 -11.19
N VAL A 187 -29.48 -6.18 -9.94
CA VAL A 187 -30.75 -6.60 -9.30
C VAL A 187 -31.95 -5.99 -10.06
N LEU A 188 -31.86 -4.72 -10.47
CA LEU A 188 -32.90 -4.02 -11.25
C LEU A 188 -33.16 -4.73 -12.57
N ASN A 189 -32.12 -5.04 -13.33
CA ASN A 189 -32.25 -5.72 -14.63
C ASN A 189 -32.91 -7.10 -14.49
N LEU A 190 -32.52 -7.87 -13.48
CA LEU A 190 -33.11 -9.19 -13.19
C LEU A 190 -34.58 -9.11 -12.76
N ILE A 191 -34.92 -8.19 -11.84
CA ILE A 191 -36.27 -8.11 -11.27
C ILE A 191 -37.27 -7.45 -12.23
N GLN A 192 -36.82 -6.56 -13.14
CA GLN A 192 -37.71 -5.79 -14.02
C GLN A 192 -38.57 -6.68 -14.93
N GLN A 193 -38.04 -7.82 -15.42
CA GLN A 193 -38.81 -8.76 -16.23
C GLN A 193 -39.96 -9.42 -15.45
N ASP A 194 -39.77 -9.68 -14.15
CA ASP A 194 -40.76 -10.33 -13.30
C ASP A 194 -41.80 -9.36 -12.73
N LEU A 195 -41.43 -8.10 -12.49
CA LEU A 195 -42.38 -7.06 -12.08
C LEU A 195 -43.35 -6.69 -13.22
N ARG A 196 -42.88 -6.65 -14.48
CA ARG A 196 -43.74 -6.42 -15.66
C ARG A 196 -44.84 -7.49 -15.80
N LYS A 197 -44.58 -8.76 -15.45
CA LYS A 197 -45.60 -9.85 -15.45
C LYS A 197 -46.73 -9.61 -14.44
N VAL A 198 -46.52 -8.70 -13.49
CA VAL A 198 -47.41 -8.35 -12.38
C VAL A 198 -48.07 -6.99 -12.60
N GLY A 199 -47.64 -6.20 -13.59
CA GLY A 199 -48.08 -4.81 -13.80
C GLY A 199 -47.42 -3.80 -12.86
N LEU A 200 -46.25 -4.15 -12.30
CA LEU A 200 -45.48 -3.31 -11.40
C LEU A 200 -44.24 -2.75 -12.12
N THR A 201 -43.87 -1.52 -11.78
CA THR A 201 -42.67 -0.87 -12.29
C THR A 201 -41.79 -0.37 -11.14
N LEU A 202 -40.52 -0.75 -11.21
CA LEU A 202 -39.47 -0.34 -10.28
C LEU A 202 -38.88 0.99 -10.74
N ASN A 203 -38.94 2.00 -9.88
CA ASN A 203 -38.34 3.31 -10.12
C ASN A 203 -36.88 3.34 -9.67
N ASN A 204 -36.61 2.79 -8.48
CA ASN A 204 -35.29 2.85 -7.85
C ASN A 204 -35.07 1.67 -6.89
N ILE A 205 -33.80 1.31 -6.65
CA ILE A 205 -33.37 0.39 -5.59
C ILE A 205 -32.35 1.13 -4.72
N ALA A 206 -32.58 1.16 -3.41
CA ALA A 206 -31.55 1.54 -2.44
C ALA A 206 -31.06 0.30 -1.69
N ILE A 207 -29.74 0.11 -1.64
CA ILE A 207 -29.10 -0.90 -0.80
C ILE A 207 -28.55 -0.18 0.42
N SER A 208 -28.81 -0.74 1.59
CA SER A 208 -28.29 -0.23 2.86
C SER A 208 -26.84 -0.67 3.09
N GLU A 209 -26.42 -0.76 4.35
CA GLU A 209 -25.18 -1.43 4.73
C GLU A 209 -25.26 -2.94 4.45
N ILE A 210 -24.11 -3.54 4.14
CA ILE A 210 -23.95 -4.97 3.84
C ILE A 210 -22.89 -5.49 4.80
N GLU A 211 -23.22 -6.53 5.54
CA GLU A 211 -22.33 -7.10 6.56
C GLU A 211 -22.08 -8.58 6.28
N GLU A 212 -20.94 -9.11 6.72
CA GLU A 212 -20.76 -10.56 6.78
C GLU A 212 -21.70 -11.15 7.85
N SER A 213 -22.31 -12.29 7.56
CA SER A 213 -23.15 -13.02 8.52
C SER A 213 -22.32 -14.06 9.25
N ASP A 214 -22.34 -14.03 10.60
CA ASP A 214 -21.67 -15.04 11.44
C ASP A 214 -22.32 -16.45 11.39
N THR A 215 -23.43 -16.60 10.66
CA THR A 215 -24.25 -17.83 10.63
C THR A 215 -23.73 -18.90 9.66
N TYR A 216 -22.58 -19.50 9.99
CA TYR A 216 -21.98 -20.60 9.22
C TYR A 216 -22.26 -21.98 9.86
N ASP A 217 -22.77 -22.94 9.08
CA ASP A 217 -22.93 -24.34 9.49
C ASP A 217 -21.73 -25.18 9.04
N THR A 218 -21.00 -25.79 9.97
CA THR A 218 -19.83 -26.63 9.68
C THR A 218 -20.17 -27.91 8.92
N ASN A 219 -21.44 -28.34 8.93
CA ASN A 219 -21.91 -29.51 8.19
C ASN A 219 -22.24 -29.17 6.72
N ASN A 220 -22.31 -27.88 6.37
CA ASN A 220 -22.64 -27.43 5.02
C ASN A 220 -21.37 -27.18 4.19
N PHE A 221 -21.23 -27.90 3.08
CA PHE A 221 -20.08 -27.78 2.17
C PHE A 221 -19.80 -26.33 1.74
N PHE A 222 -20.82 -25.52 1.45
CA PHE A 222 -20.62 -24.15 0.99
C PHE A 222 -20.15 -23.23 2.11
N ASP A 223 -20.66 -23.41 3.33
CA ASP A 223 -20.24 -22.62 4.49
C ASP A 223 -18.82 -22.99 4.93
N ALA A 224 -18.48 -24.29 4.91
CA ALA A 224 -17.11 -24.75 5.13
C ALA A 224 -16.11 -24.16 4.10
N GLN A 225 -16.52 -24.02 2.84
CA GLN A 225 -15.71 -23.37 1.80
C GLN A 225 -15.54 -21.86 2.03
N GLY A 226 -16.62 -21.15 2.42
CA GLY A 226 -16.56 -19.74 2.80
C GLY A 226 -15.62 -19.49 3.99
N VAL A 227 -15.78 -20.26 5.07
CA VAL A 227 -14.91 -20.19 6.26
C VAL A 227 -13.44 -20.50 5.91
N ARG A 228 -13.18 -21.48 5.04
CA ARG A 228 -11.82 -21.79 4.55
C ARG A 228 -11.19 -20.61 3.81
N LEU A 229 -11.90 -20.03 2.84
CA LEU A 229 -11.42 -18.87 2.06
C LEU A 229 -11.22 -17.63 2.92
N ARG A 230 -12.14 -17.37 3.87
CA ARG A 230 -12.03 -16.30 4.87
C ARG A 230 -10.77 -16.47 5.71
N THR A 231 -10.56 -17.67 6.26
CA THR A 231 -9.40 -17.99 7.11
C THR A 231 -8.09 -17.88 6.33
N GLU A 232 -8.03 -18.41 5.10
CA GLU A 232 -6.86 -18.29 4.22
C GLU A 232 -6.52 -16.81 3.93
N THR A 233 -7.53 -16.00 3.62
CA THR A 233 -7.37 -14.56 3.33
C THR A 233 -6.90 -13.77 4.57
N ILE A 234 -7.47 -14.07 5.74
CA ILE A 234 -7.05 -13.48 7.02
C ILE A 234 -5.61 -13.87 7.35
N GLN A 235 -5.27 -15.17 7.28
CA GLN A 235 -3.91 -15.65 7.58
C GLN A 235 -2.87 -15.07 6.63
N LYS A 236 -3.18 -14.98 5.32
CA LYS A 236 -2.32 -14.33 4.33
C LYS A 236 -2.11 -12.83 4.62
N SER A 237 -3.13 -12.16 5.14
CA SER A 237 -3.07 -10.74 5.52
C SER A 237 -2.25 -10.54 6.81
N ILE A 238 -2.40 -11.44 7.79
CA ILE A 238 -1.58 -11.47 9.01
C ILE A 238 -0.10 -11.74 8.65
N GLN A 239 0.17 -12.76 7.83
CA GLN A 239 1.52 -13.06 7.35
C GLN A 239 2.17 -11.86 6.66
N GLN A 240 1.46 -11.18 5.75
CA GLN A 240 1.97 -9.96 5.09
C GLN A 240 2.23 -8.83 6.09
N LYS A 241 1.37 -8.65 7.09
CA LYS A 241 1.59 -7.67 8.16
C LYS A 241 2.86 -8.01 8.97
N THR A 242 2.98 -9.26 9.43
CA THR A 242 4.13 -9.74 10.22
C THR A 242 5.44 -9.68 9.41
N GLU A 243 5.40 -10.02 8.11
CA GLU A 243 6.55 -9.89 7.20
C GLU A 243 7.00 -8.43 7.07
N VAL A 244 6.06 -7.49 6.92
CA VAL A 244 6.38 -6.06 6.88
C VAL A 244 6.94 -5.59 8.23
N GLU A 245 6.33 -5.96 9.35
CA GLU A 245 6.81 -5.61 10.70
C GLU A 245 8.22 -6.17 10.97
N LEU A 246 8.50 -7.42 10.59
CA LEU A 246 9.81 -8.05 10.77
C LEU A 246 10.87 -7.41 9.88
N ASN A 247 10.57 -7.18 8.59
CA ASN A 247 11.47 -6.48 7.68
C ASN A 247 11.75 -5.05 8.14
N THR A 248 10.76 -4.36 8.72
CA THR A 248 10.95 -3.03 9.32
C THR A 248 11.85 -3.09 10.55
N LYS A 249 11.70 -4.10 11.44
CA LYS A 249 12.59 -4.29 12.59
C LYS A 249 14.04 -4.54 12.17
N VAL A 250 14.28 -5.49 11.26
CA VAL A 250 15.62 -5.78 10.74
C VAL A 250 16.24 -4.53 10.09
N ALA A 251 15.47 -3.77 9.31
CA ALA A 251 15.96 -2.53 8.70
C ALA A 251 16.19 -1.38 9.71
N ILE A 252 15.63 -1.44 10.92
CA ILE A 252 15.94 -0.54 12.03
C ILE A 252 17.22 -1.01 12.72
N GLU A 253 17.31 -2.28 13.11
CA GLU A 253 18.50 -2.88 13.74
C GLU A 253 19.76 -2.73 12.87
N GLU A 254 19.65 -2.93 11.54
CA GLU A 254 20.75 -2.68 10.60
C GLU A 254 21.18 -1.21 10.57
N LYS A 255 20.24 -0.27 10.69
CA LYS A 255 20.54 1.17 10.74
C LYS A 255 21.17 1.57 12.06
N GLU A 256 20.68 1.05 13.17
CA GLU A 256 21.24 1.26 14.51
C GLU A 256 22.67 0.71 14.59
N LEU A 257 22.88 -0.53 14.14
CA LEU A 257 24.21 -1.15 14.05
C LEU A 257 25.17 -0.36 13.15
N ASN A 258 24.69 0.20 12.04
CA ASN A 258 25.51 1.02 11.15
C ASN A 258 25.82 2.39 11.78
N ALA A 259 24.85 3.03 12.42
CA ALA A 259 25.04 4.26 13.17
C ALA A 259 26.04 4.09 14.33
N GLU A 260 26.00 2.95 15.02
CA GLU A 260 26.95 2.63 16.10
C GLU A 260 28.36 2.28 15.57
N LYS A 261 28.47 1.53 14.46
CA LYS A 261 29.76 1.35 13.77
C LYS A 261 30.35 2.69 13.32
N GLN A 262 29.51 3.61 12.83
CA GLN A 262 29.94 4.93 12.39
C GLN A 262 30.32 5.83 13.58
N SER A 263 29.58 5.78 14.71
CA SER A 263 29.94 6.54 15.91
C SER A 263 31.23 6.03 16.55
N LEU A 264 31.45 4.71 16.60
CA LEU A 264 32.70 4.10 17.03
C LEU A 264 33.87 4.52 16.13
N ARG A 265 33.69 4.54 14.80
CA ARG A 265 34.74 4.99 13.87
C ARG A 265 35.07 6.47 14.07
N ILE A 266 34.07 7.33 14.26
CA ILE A 266 34.27 8.75 14.58
C ILE A 266 35.00 8.90 15.93
N ALA A 267 34.68 8.09 16.94
CA ALA A 267 35.35 8.13 18.24
C ALA A 267 36.83 7.70 18.14
N GLN A 268 37.14 6.67 17.34
CA GLN A 268 38.52 6.27 17.04
C GLN A 268 39.28 7.39 16.32
N GLU A 269 38.70 7.95 15.25
CA GLU A 269 39.28 9.04 14.46
C GLU A 269 39.49 10.32 15.32
N GLN A 270 38.60 10.59 16.28
CA GLN A 270 38.78 11.66 17.27
C GLN A 270 39.91 11.38 18.28
N GLU A 271 40.06 10.15 18.78
CA GLU A 271 41.17 9.79 19.66
C GLU A 271 42.51 9.82 18.93
N GLU A 272 42.58 9.34 17.68
CA GLU A 272 43.76 9.46 16.83
C GLU A 272 44.12 10.93 16.56
N ALA A 273 43.14 11.78 16.23
CA ALA A 273 43.36 13.21 16.03
C ALA A 273 43.84 13.91 17.31
N LYS A 274 43.27 13.59 18.48
CA LYS A 274 43.75 14.10 19.78
C LYS A 274 45.18 13.63 20.10
N LEU A 275 45.50 12.37 19.81
CA LEU A 275 46.83 11.81 20.03
C LEU A 275 47.86 12.50 19.12
N GLY A 276 47.54 12.65 17.82
CA GLY A 276 48.34 13.39 16.86
C GLY A 276 48.57 14.84 17.30
N GLN A 277 47.51 15.55 17.72
CA GLN A 277 47.61 16.91 18.24
C GLN A 277 48.47 17.00 19.51
N LYS A 278 48.37 16.04 20.43
CA LYS A 278 49.25 15.98 21.62
C LYS A 278 50.70 15.79 21.22
N LEU A 279 51.00 14.83 20.33
CA LEU A 279 52.35 14.56 19.85
C LEU A 279 52.94 15.78 19.11
N GLU A 280 52.14 16.49 18.31
CA GLU A 280 52.56 17.71 17.62
C GLU A 280 52.84 18.85 18.62
N VAL A 281 51.97 19.07 19.61
CA VAL A 281 52.17 20.07 20.67
C VAL A 281 53.41 19.74 21.51
N GLU A 282 53.64 18.47 21.82
CA GLU A 282 54.80 18.03 22.60
C GLU A 282 56.11 18.15 21.80
N ALA A 283 56.10 17.79 20.50
CA ALA A 283 57.22 18.01 19.60
C ALA A 283 57.55 19.50 19.43
N LEU A 284 56.53 20.35 19.22
CA LEU A 284 56.69 21.80 19.08
C LEU A 284 57.18 22.43 20.39
N LYS A 285 56.70 21.97 21.55
CA LYS A 285 57.21 22.38 22.85
C LYS A 285 58.67 21.97 23.02
N ALA A 286 59.04 20.74 22.70
CA ALA A 286 60.42 20.26 22.77
C ALA A 286 61.36 21.03 21.82
N GLN A 287 60.88 21.41 20.62
CA GLN A 287 61.63 22.29 19.71
C GLN A 287 61.83 23.69 20.32
N ARG A 288 60.77 24.31 20.85
CA ARG A 288 60.88 25.63 21.50
C ARG A 288 61.76 25.61 22.74
N GLU A 289 61.76 24.52 23.50
CA GLU A 289 62.61 24.35 24.67
C GLU A 289 64.09 24.26 24.28
N ARG A 290 64.42 23.56 23.17
CA ARG A 290 65.77 23.59 22.57
C ARG A 290 66.17 24.98 22.07
N GLU A 291 65.29 25.67 21.34
CA GLU A 291 65.55 27.05 20.86
C GLU A 291 65.81 28.01 22.03
N ILE A 292 65.07 27.87 23.14
CA ILE A 292 65.27 28.66 24.37
C ILE A 292 66.59 28.29 25.07
N GLU A 293 66.96 27.01 25.10
CA GLU A 293 68.20 26.55 25.73
C GLU A 293 69.45 26.97 24.93
N GLU A 294 69.38 26.92 23.60
CA GLU A 294 70.42 27.45 22.70
C GLU A 294 70.54 28.98 22.81
N ALA A 295 69.41 29.70 22.86
CA ALA A 295 69.40 31.14 23.13
C ALA A 295 70.04 31.47 24.48
N LYS A 296 69.65 30.78 25.56
CA LYS A 296 70.28 30.93 26.89
C LYS A 296 71.77 30.59 26.89
N ALA A 297 72.19 29.58 26.14
CA ALA A 297 73.61 29.22 26.01
C ALA A 297 74.40 30.32 25.28
N THR A 298 73.84 30.93 24.22
CA THR A 298 74.48 32.05 23.51
C THR A 298 74.50 33.34 24.34
N GLU A 299 73.44 33.64 25.11
CA GLU A 299 73.43 34.71 26.11
C GLU A 299 74.47 34.47 27.21
N ALA A 300 74.56 33.26 27.78
CA ALA A 300 75.56 32.92 28.78
C ALA A 300 76.99 33.04 28.23
N ALA A 301 77.23 32.57 27.00
CA ALA A 301 78.52 32.67 26.33
C ALA A 301 78.90 34.12 26.01
N THR A 302 77.95 34.97 25.60
CA THR A 302 78.20 36.40 25.35
C THR A 302 78.44 37.17 26.65
N ILE A 303 77.72 36.87 27.73
CA ILE A 303 77.98 37.42 29.07
C ILE A 303 79.39 37.02 29.54
N GLN A 304 79.77 35.75 29.44
CA GLN A 304 81.10 35.28 29.79
C GLN A 304 82.18 35.95 28.94
N ARG A 305 82.01 36.03 27.62
CA ARG A 305 82.94 36.71 26.71
C ARG A 305 83.09 38.19 27.04
N THR A 306 82.00 38.88 27.36
CA THR A 306 82.02 40.29 27.78
C THR A 306 82.77 40.46 29.10
N LYS A 307 82.54 39.57 30.08
CA LYS A 307 83.26 39.57 31.36
C LYS A 307 84.75 39.28 31.21
N ILE A 308 85.13 38.35 30.31
CA ILE A 308 86.54 38.08 29.99
C ILE A 308 87.20 39.29 29.34
N LEU A 309 86.54 39.95 28.39
CA LEU A 309 87.05 41.18 27.77
C LEU A 309 87.19 42.33 28.78
N GLN A 310 86.21 42.48 29.68
CA GLN A 310 86.29 43.45 30.78
C GLN A 310 87.47 43.16 31.70
N ASN A 311 87.61 41.92 32.18
CA ASN A 311 88.73 41.51 33.01
C ASN A 311 90.08 41.76 32.31
N LYS A 312 90.21 41.41 31.02
CA LYS A 312 91.42 41.66 30.23
C LYS A 312 91.74 43.15 30.14
N SER A 313 90.73 44.02 29.99
CA SER A 313 90.96 45.48 29.98
C SER A 313 91.40 46.04 31.33
N VAL A 314 90.94 45.45 32.45
CA VAL A 314 91.41 45.79 33.81
C VAL A 314 92.85 45.31 34.01
N GLU A 315 93.16 44.09 33.59
CA GLU A 315 94.49 43.49 33.68
C GLU A 315 95.52 44.24 32.82
N GLU A 316 95.15 44.68 31.60
CA GLU A 316 95.99 45.55 30.76
C GLU A 316 96.27 46.92 31.41
N GLU A 317 95.31 47.51 32.12
CA GLU A 317 95.50 48.74 32.90
C GLU A 317 96.36 48.53 34.17
N GLU A 318 96.22 47.39 34.85
CA GLU A 318 97.08 47.03 35.99
C GLU A 318 98.53 46.76 35.55
N ILE A 319 98.74 46.04 34.45
CA ILE A 319 100.07 45.84 33.85
C ILE A 319 100.67 47.19 33.44
N ARG A 320 99.89 48.09 32.83
CA ARG A 320 100.36 49.44 32.46
C ARG A 320 100.82 50.24 33.68
N LYS A 321 100.10 50.15 34.82
CA LYS A 321 100.52 50.78 36.09
C LYS A 321 101.78 50.15 36.67
N LEU A 322 101.89 48.82 36.65
CA LEU A 322 103.08 48.10 37.12
C LEU A 322 104.33 48.46 36.31
N LEU A 323 104.23 48.55 34.99
CA LEU A 323 105.33 48.98 34.12
C LEU A 323 105.76 50.42 34.40
N ALA A 324 104.82 51.34 34.63
CA ALA A 324 105.13 52.72 35.02
C ALA A 324 105.84 52.80 36.38
N LEU A 325 105.43 51.99 37.37
CA LEU A 325 106.11 51.89 38.65
C LEU A 325 107.51 51.28 38.52
N GLN A 326 107.70 50.26 37.68
CA GLN A 326 109.02 49.70 37.40
C GLN A 326 109.96 50.72 36.74
N GLN A 327 109.48 51.49 35.75
CA GLN A 327 110.27 52.57 35.15
C GLN A 327 110.69 53.60 36.20
N SER A 328 109.78 54.01 37.08
CA SER A 328 110.09 54.93 38.18
C SER A 328 111.11 54.36 39.19
N GLN A 329 111.07 53.05 39.48
CA GLN A 329 112.06 52.39 40.34
C GLN A 329 113.45 52.32 39.69
N ILE A 330 113.52 51.97 38.40
CA ILE A 330 114.78 51.92 37.64
C ILE A 330 115.43 53.31 37.59
N GLU A 331 114.64 54.36 37.39
CA GLU A 331 115.11 55.74 37.38
C GLU A 331 115.65 56.17 38.75
N ALA A 332 114.99 55.77 39.84
CA ALA A 332 115.48 55.99 41.20
C ALA A 332 116.80 55.24 41.48
N ASP A 333 116.91 53.97 41.08
CA ASP A 333 118.11 53.14 41.31
C ASP A 333 119.35 53.69 40.57
N ILE A 334 119.19 54.22 39.34
CA ILE A 334 120.28 54.86 38.59
C ILE A 334 120.85 56.06 39.39
N THR A 335 119.98 56.92 39.95
CA THR A 335 120.43 58.08 40.75
C THR A 335 121.15 57.68 42.05
N LEU A 336 120.82 56.53 42.62
CA LEU A 336 121.51 55.94 43.78
C LEU A 336 122.89 55.37 43.39
N GLU A 337 123.01 54.73 42.21
CA GLU A 337 124.27 54.14 41.77
C GLU A 337 125.34 55.20 41.45
N GLU A 338 124.98 56.31 40.79
CA GLU A 338 125.87 57.45 40.55
C GLU A 338 126.42 58.04 41.86
N ARG A 339 125.55 58.20 42.86
CA ARG A 339 125.90 58.71 44.19
C ARG A 339 126.88 57.78 44.93
N ASN A 340 126.71 56.46 44.76
CA ASN A 340 127.59 55.45 45.34
C ASN A 340 128.95 55.32 44.63
N LYS A 341 129.04 55.60 43.33
CA LYS A 341 130.32 55.64 42.60
C LYS A 341 131.22 56.76 43.12
N ALA A 342 130.67 57.95 43.39
CA ALA A 342 131.43 59.07 43.95
C ALA A 342 132.06 58.76 45.32
N LEU A 343 131.34 58.06 46.21
CA LEU A 343 131.83 57.69 47.55
C LEU A 343 132.94 56.62 47.51
N LYS A 344 132.91 55.69 46.56
CA LYS A 344 133.94 54.63 46.43
C LYS A 344 135.32 55.17 46.06
N VAL A 345 135.40 56.19 45.20
CA VAL A 345 136.69 56.80 44.78
C VAL A 345 137.41 57.48 45.95
N ALA A 346 136.67 58.09 46.88
CA ALA A 346 137.23 58.69 48.08
C ALA A 346 137.80 57.64 49.05
N GLN A 347 137.14 56.48 49.19
CA GLN A 347 137.56 55.42 50.09
C GLN A 347 138.76 54.61 49.57
N THR A 348 139.01 54.57 48.26
CA THR A 348 140.15 53.83 47.68
C THR A 348 141.50 54.49 47.97
N LEU A 349 141.57 55.81 48.07
CA LEU A 349 142.81 56.54 48.40
C LEU A 349 143.30 56.26 49.83
N GLN A 350 142.38 56.15 50.81
CA GLN A 350 142.76 55.89 52.21
C GLN A 350 143.19 54.44 52.48
N LYS A 351 142.81 53.47 51.65
CA LYS A 351 143.15 52.06 51.88
C LYS A 351 144.58 51.69 51.44
N GLN A 352 145.13 52.37 50.44
CA GLN A 352 146.46 52.07 49.91
C GLN A 352 147.60 52.41 50.88
N GLU A 353 147.37 53.29 51.86
CA GLU A 353 148.40 53.71 52.84
C GLU A 353 148.52 52.75 54.04
N ALA A 354 147.52 51.87 54.27
CA ALA A 354 147.48 50.95 55.40
C ALA A 354 147.96 49.51 55.08
N GLU A 355 148.06 49.14 53.79
CA GLU A 355 148.43 47.77 53.36
C GLU A 355 149.91 47.41 53.54
N LEU A 356 150.76 48.36 53.95
CA LEU A 356 152.19 48.09 54.19
C LEU A 356 152.46 47.38 55.54
N ALA A 357 151.46 47.20 56.40
CA ALA A 357 151.60 46.67 57.77
C ALA A 357 151.55 45.12 57.88
N GLU A 358 152.25 44.46 56.95
CA GLU A 358 152.85 43.12 57.10
C GLU A 358 151.93 41.95 57.53
N ILE A 359 151.56 41.00 56.66
CA ILE A 359 152.43 40.04 55.94
C ILE A 359 153.35 39.19 56.87
N ASN A 360 153.53 39.53 58.15
CA ASN A 360 154.48 38.85 59.06
C ASN A 360 153.86 37.93 60.13
N ARG A 361 152.55 37.62 60.09
CA ARG A 361 151.87 36.93 61.21
C ARG A 361 151.21 35.57 60.96
N GLN A 362 151.19 35.06 59.73
CA GLN A 362 150.39 33.87 59.38
C GLN A 362 151.15 32.77 58.59
N LYS A 363 152.49 32.83 58.52
CA LYS A 363 153.29 31.86 57.75
C LYS A 363 153.95 30.73 58.55
N THR A 364 153.64 30.60 59.84
CA THR A 364 154.24 29.57 60.69
C THR A 364 153.24 29.01 61.70
N LEU A 365 153.19 27.67 61.71
CA LEU A 365 152.65 26.75 62.72
C LEU A 365 151.23 26.19 62.47
N GLU A 366 151.22 24.84 62.58
CA GLU A 366 150.08 23.99 62.97
C GLU A 366 149.06 23.59 61.89
N GLU A 367 149.58 23.26 60.71
CA GLU A 367 149.27 21.93 60.15
C GLU A 367 150.10 20.85 60.89
N GLU A 368 149.54 20.23 61.92
CA GLU A 368 149.68 18.78 62.10
C GLU A 368 148.72 18.24 63.17
N LYS A 369 148.03 17.14 62.82
CA LYS A 369 147.52 16.09 63.73
C LYS A 369 146.41 16.51 64.73
N ILE A 370 145.35 15.74 64.94
CA ILE A 370 145.13 14.32 64.61
C ILE A 370 143.64 14.08 64.32
N GLN A 371 143.36 13.31 63.27
CA GLN A 371 142.05 12.68 63.04
C GLN A 371 141.79 11.65 64.13
N GLN A 372 140.51 11.51 64.53
CA GLN A 372 140.00 10.57 65.54
C GLN A 372 140.20 10.97 67.01
N GLN A 373 139.09 11.30 67.67
CA GLN A 373 138.65 10.43 68.75
C GLN A 373 137.14 10.19 68.67
N LEU A 374 136.79 8.91 68.55
CA LEU A 374 135.43 8.39 68.63
C LEU A 374 134.99 8.36 70.10
N GLY A 375 133.72 8.74 70.35
CA GLY A 375 132.99 8.29 71.53
C GLY A 375 132.71 9.34 72.60
N VAL A 376 131.45 9.31 73.05
CA VAL A 376 130.96 9.83 74.34
C VAL A 376 131.00 11.35 74.56
N GLN A 377 129.86 11.99 74.34
CA GLN A 377 129.11 12.56 75.47
C GLN A 377 127.59 12.36 75.27
N ALA A 378 127.00 11.51 76.11
CA ALA A 378 125.56 11.51 76.35
C ALA A 378 125.29 12.26 77.66
N LYS A 379 124.27 13.13 77.68
CA LYS A 379 123.59 13.66 78.87
C LYS A 379 122.09 13.71 78.53
N LYS A 380 121.31 12.86 79.19
CA LYS A 380 120.39 13.16 80.30
C LYS A 380 119.15 13.96 79.88
N ILE A 381 117.91 13.45 79.96
CA ILE A 381 117.15 12.78 81.07
C ILE A 381 116.54 13.79 82.05
N GLN A 382 115.36 13.40 82.60
CA GLN A 382 114.53 14.05 83.63
C GLN A 382 113.72 15.22 83.04
N ALA A 383 112.44 15.46 83.32
CA ALA A 383 111.42 14.97 84.27
C ALA A 383 110.25 15.98 84.14
N ASP A 384 109.03 15.85 84.66
CA ASP A 384 108.32 14.79 85.40
C ASP A 384 106.83 15.22 85.50
N ILE A 385 105.91 14.27 85.71
CA ILE A 385 104.69 14.41 86.58
C ILE A 385 103.59 15.39 86.00
N GLU A 386 102.26 15.20 86.16
CA GLU A 386 101.47 14.86 87.36
C GLU A 386 100.04 14.35 87.05
N LEU A 387 99.38 13.82 88.11
CA LEU A 387 97.94 13.53 88.29
C LEU A 387 97.28 12.54 87.30
N GLU A 388 96.75 11.38 87.71
CA GLU A 388 95.99 11.06 88.94
C GLU A 388 94.66 11.82 89.07
N GLU A 389 93.69 11.51 88.21
CA GLU A 389 92.30 11.36 88.66
C GLU A 389 91.75 9.99 88.22
N ARG A 390 91.53 9.07 89.16
CA ARG A 390 90.25 8.92 89.90
C ARG A 390 89.20 8.25 88.99
N ASN A 391 89.33 6.95 88.71
CA ASN A 391 89.07 5.86 89.65
C ASN A 391 87.71 6.00 90.38
N LYS A 392 86.83 4.99 90.21
CA LYS A 392 85.49 4.81 90.82
C LYS A 392 84.34 5.69 90.30
N ALA A 393 83.62 5.17 89.30
CA ALA A 393 82.16 5.27 89.28
C ALA A 393 81.53 3.95 88.78
N LEU A 394 80.89 3.24 89.72
CA LEU A 394 79.80 2.27 89.53
C LEU A 394 80.07 0.92 88.82
N LYS A 395 80.02 -0.14 89.66
CA LYS A 395 79.50 -1.50 89.38
C LYS A 395 80.42 -2.53 88.71
N VAL A 396 81.46 -2.89 89.44
CA VAL A 396 81.54 -4.27 89.96
C VAL A 396 80.92 -4.29 91.36
N ALA A 397 80.36 -5.42 91.79
CA ALA A 397 79.86 -5.68 93.14
C ALA A 397 78.71 -4.79 93.66
N GLN A 398 77.50 -5.07 93.18
CA GLN A 398 76.41 -5.40 94.11
C GLN A 398 75.86 -6.77 93.68
N ILE A 399 76.15 -7.82 94.46
CA ILE A 399 75.17 -8.47 95.36
C ILE A 399 74.18 -9.31 94.53
N LEU A 400 74.23 -10.65 94.48
CA LEU A 400 74.77 -11.64 95.42
C LEU A 400 74.34 -11.40 96.88
N GLN A 401 73.03 -11.23 97.05
CA GLN A 401 72.33 -11.54 98.28
C GLN A 401 71.17 -12.47 97.95
N LYS A 402 71.15 -13.57 98.72
CA LYS A 402 70.00 -14.09 99.46
C LYS A 402 68.86 -14.64 98.61
N GLN A 403 68.68 -15.97 98.60
CA GLN A 403 68.19 -16.83 99.70
C GLN A 403 66.68 -16.68 99.94
N GLU A 404 66.08 -17.80 100.35
CA GLU A 404 64.77 -17.90 101.03
C GLU A 404 63.58 -17.38 100.18
N ALA A 405 62.89 -18.25 99.44
CA ALA A 405 62.10 -19.36 99.98
C ALA A 405 61.85 -20.48 98.93
N GLU A 406 61.58 -21.75 99.28
CA GLU A 406 61.75 -22.52 100.53
C GLU A 406 61.53 -24.03 100.24
N VAL A 407 62.25 -24.92 100.92
CA VAL A 407 61.96 -26.37 101.20
C VAL A 407 61.76 -27.32 99.97
N ALA A 408 62.65 -28.29 99.71
CA ALA A 408 62.91 -29.59 100.39
C ALA A 408 62.15 -30.77 99.71
N GLU A 409 62.58 -32.04 99.75
CA GLU A 409 63.80 -32.61 100.34
C GLU A 409 64.22 -33.94 99.66
N VAL A 410 65.53 -34.24 99.76
CA VAL A 410 66.12 -35.54 100.12
C VAL A 410 65.56 -36.82 99.47
N THR A 411 66.30 -37.24 98.45
CA THR A 411 67.03 -38.52 98.36
C THR A 411 66.56 -39.77 99.14
N ARG A 412 66.80 -40.89 98.44
CA ARG A 412 67.18 -42.22 98.96
C ARG A 412 66.06 -43.15 99.47
N GLN A 413 65.67 -44.02 98.54
CA GLN A 413 66.14 -45.42 98.55
C GLN A 413 65.76 -46.28 99.78
N LYS A 414 64.90 -47.27 99.51
CA LYS A 414 64.63 -48.46 100.33
C LYS A 414 63.88 -48.24 101.66
N THR A 415 62.57 -48.18 101.56
CA THR A 415 61.68 -48.87 102.51
C THR A 415 60.94 -49.97 101.74
N VAL A 416 61.66 -51.09 101.56
CA VAL A 416 61.14 -52.36 101.05
C VAL A 416 60.28 -53.02 102.16
N ASP A 417 59.37 -53.92 101.79
CA ASP A 417 58.59 -54.83 102.67
C ASP A 417 57.41 -54.30 103.52
N ALA A 418 56.34 -53.77 102.89
CA ALA A 418 55.04 -53.62 103.60
C ALA A 418 53.73 -53.79 102.78
N ALA A 419 53.72 -53.69 101.44
CA ALA A 419 52.48 -53.54 100.66
C ALA A 419 52.24 -54.60 99.56
N LEU A 420 52.93 -55.75 99.61
CA LEU A 420 53.03 -56.70 98.48
C LEU A 420 51.81 -57.65 98.29
N LEU A 421 50.64 -57.36 98.87
CA LEU A 421 49.47 -58.24 98.81
C LEU A 421 48.18 -57.62 98.23
N ASN A 422 48.05 -56.29 98.16
CA ASN A 422 46.80 -55.66 97.67
C ASN A 422 46.84 -55.29 96.17
N SER A 423 48.02 -55.04 95.59
CA SER A 423 48.15 -54.58 94.20
C SER A 423 47.84 -55.64 93.13
N GLN A 424 47.76 -56.93 93.47
CA GLN A 424 47.56 -58.00 92.48
C GLN A 424 46.10 -58.23 92.09
N VAL A 425 45.13 -57.70 92.85
CA VAL A 425 43.70 -57.85 92.55
C VAL A 425 43.22 -56.75 91.59
N GLU A 426 43.72 -55.52 91.75
CA GLU A 426 43.29 -54.34 90.99
C GLU A 426 43.73 -54.36 89.51
N LEU A 427 44.88 -54.97 89.19
CA LEU A 427 45.33 -55.12 87.80
C LEU A 427 44.44 -56.06 86.96
N ALA A 428 43.76 -57.03 87.58
CA ALA A 428 42.99 -58.06 86.87
C ALA A 428 41.64 -57.56 86.33
N GLU A 429 41.14 -56.43 86.83
CA GLU A 429 39.94 -55.78 86.35
C GLU A 429 40.27 -54.78 85.23
N ALA A 430 41.34 -54.00 85.39
CA ALA A 430 41.83 -53.05 84.38
C ALA A 430 42.20 -53.71 83.03
N GLU A 431 42.74 -54.94 83.02
CA GLU A 431 43.04 -55.66 81.77
C GLU A 431 41.79 -56.07 80.97
N ARG A 432 40.62 -56.25 81.62
CA ARG A 432 39.39 -56.62 80.92
C ARG A 432 38.77 -55.43 80.20
N GLU A 433 38.73 -54.27 80.85
CA GLU A 433 38.19 -53.04 80.24
C GLU A 433 39.02 -52.58 79.04
N SER A 434 40.35 -52.69 79.11
CA SER A 434 41.24 -52.33 78.01
C SER A 434 40.99 -53.15 76.72
N LYS A 435 40.65 -54.45 76.85
CA LYS A 435 40.38 -55.32 75.69
C LYS A 435 39.04 -55.03 75.02
N ILE A 436 38.03 -54.58 75.77
CA ILE A 436 36.73 -54.18 75.21
C ILE A 436 36.90 -52.90 74.40
N ALA A 437 37.57 -51.89 74.97
CA ALA A 437 37.85 -50.62 74.29
C ALA A 437 38.67 -50.80 72.98
N GLN A 438 39.57 -51.78 72.92
CA GLN A 438 40.30 -52.12 71.69
C GLN A 438 39.44 -52.79 70.62
N GLN A 439 38.46 -53.63 71.00
CA GLN A 439 37.53 -54.22 70.03
C GLN A 439 36.56 -53.18 69.47
N ASP A 440 36.00 -52.32 70.31
CA ASP A 440 35.07 -51.27 69.87
C ASP A 440 35.76 -50.28 68.89
N ALA A 441 37.03 -49.92 69.17
CA ALA A 441 37.82 -49.12 68.26
C ALA A 441 38.08 -49.82 66.90
N ALA A 442 38.35 -51.13 66.90
CA ALA A 442 38.57 -51.89 65.67
C ALA A 442 37.30 -52.04 64.82
N ILE A 443 36.14 -52.23 65.47
CA ILE A 443 34.83 -52.29 64.81
C ILE A 443 34.52 -50.93 64.16
N ALA A 444 34.69 -49.82 64.90
CA ALA A 444 34.43 -48.47 64.39
C ALA A 444 35.35 -48.05 63.23
N ILE A 445 36.56 -48.63 63.12
CA ILE A 445 37.45 -48.43 61.97
C ILE A 445 36.94 -49.23 60.76
N SER A 446 36.62 -50.51 60.94
CA SER A 446 36.09 -51.37 59.84
C SER A 446 34.75 -50.88 59.29
N GLU A 447 33.90 -50.30 60.13
CA GLU A 447 32.62 -49.71 59.71
C GLU A 447 32.84 -48.44 58.86
N LYS A 448 33.71 -47.53 59.32
CA LYS A 448 34.09 -46.34 58.54
C LYS A 448 34.79 -46.65 57.21
N GLU A 449 35.56 -47.74 57.14
CA GLU A 449 36.14 -48.20 55.88
C GLU A 449 35.06 -48.72 54.92
N ARG A 450 34.11 -49.53 55.40
CA ARG A 450 32.96 -49.98 54.59
C ARG A 450 32.12 -48.80 54.07
N ASP A 451 31.84 -47.80 54.90
CA ASP A 451 31.09 -46.62 54.50
C ASP A 451 31.81 -45.80 53.42
N ARG A 452 33.14 -45.70 53.50
CA ARG A 452 33.96 -45.09 52.45
C ARG A 452 33.90 -45.88 51.14
N PHE A 453 34.09 -47.20 51.18
CA PHE A 453 34.02 -48.04 49.98
C PHE A 453 32.62 -48.02 49.35
N ASN A 454 31.55 -48.02 50.15
CA ASN A 454 30.18 -47.88 49.63
C ASN A 454 29.97 -46.51 48.96
N SER A 455 30.42 -45.42 49.60
CA SER A 455 30.33 -44.06 49.04
C SER A 455 31.12 -43.88 47.73
N GLU A 456 32.27 -44.56 47.63
CA GLU A 456 33.14 -44.50 46.45
C GLU A 456 32.60 -45.39 45.31
N ALA A 457 32.03 -46.55 45.62
CA ALA A 457 31.32 -47.39 44.66
C ALA A 457 30.05 -46.71 44.10
N GLU A 458 29.28 -46.03 44.95
CA GLU A 458 28.09 -45.27 44.54
C GLU A 458 28.46 -44.08 43.63
N ARG A 459 29.55 -43.36 43.95
CA ARG A 459 30.10 -42.32 43.06
C ARG A 459 30.53 -42.87 41.71
N ALA A 460 31.27 -43.97 41.67
CA ALA A 460 31.72 -44.59 40.43
C ALA A 460 30.52 -45.04 39.55
N GLN A 461 29.45 -45.56 40.16
CA GLN A 461 28.22 -45.91 39.43
C GLN A 461 27.48 -44.66 38.91
N ALA A 462 27.39 -43.59 39.71
CA ALA A 462 26.79 -42.33 39.28
C ALA A 462 27.56 -41.68 38.12
N GLU A 463 28.90 -41.69 38.16
CA GLU A 463 29.76 -41.15 37.09
C GLU A 463 29.63 -41.98 35.79
N ALA A 464 29.59 -43.32 35.89
CA ALA A 464 29.33 -44.19 34.74
C ALA A 464 27.93 -43.99 34.15
N ALA A 465 26.91 -43.77 34.98
CA ALA A 465 25.55 -43.45 34.54
C ALA A 465 25.48 -42.09 33.81
N VAL A 466 26.22 -41.08 34.29
CA VAL A 466 26.30 -39.77 33.61
C VAL A 466 27.09 -39.85 32.29
N ALA A 467 28.16 -40.64 32.23
CA ALA A 467 28.92 -40.84 30.99
C ALA A 467 28.07 -41.52 29.91
N THR A 468 27.42 -42.63 30.26
CA THR A 468 26.51 -43.36 29.34
C THR A 468 25.30 -42.54 28.91
N ALA A 469 24.73 -41.72 29.81
CA ALA A 469 23.66 -40.79 29.43
C ALA A 469 24.12 -39.72 28.42
N LYS A 470 25.35 -39.18 28.58
CA LYS A 470 25.92 -38.21 27.64
C LYS A 470 26.21 -38.80 26.27
N GLU A 471 26.78 -40.00 26.20
CA GLU A 471 27.04 -40.68 24.92
C GLU A 471 25.74 -40.97 24.16
N VAL A 472 24.66 -41.33 24.86
CA VAL A 472 23.32 -41.47 24.26
C VAL A 472 22.77 -40.13 23.78
N GLU A 473 22.90 -39.05 24.56
CA GLU A 473 22.46 -37.71 24.15
C GLU A 473 23.23 -37.22 22.91
N GLU A 474 24.55 -37.41 22.86
CA GLU A 474 25.39 -37.03 21.72
C GLU A 474 25.03 -37.84 20.47
N ALA A 475 24.81 -39.16 20.60
CA ALA A 475 24.37 -40.01 19.51
C ALA A 475 22.97 -39.62 18.98
N GLU A 476 22.00 -39.38 19.87
CA GLU A 476 20.67 -38.90 19.48
C GLU A 476 20.72 -37.52 18.81
N ARG A 477 21.54 -36.60 19.35
CA ARG A 477 21.73 -35.26 18.79
C ARG A 477 22.34 -35.34 17.40
N GLN A 478 23.31 -36.22 17.18
CA GLN A 478 23.94 -36.41 15.88
C GLN A 478 22.99 -37.07 14.87
N GLN A 479 22.14 -38.01 15.30
CA GLN A 479 21.05 -38.53 14.46
C GLN A 479 20.05 -37.43 14.09
N ARG A 480 19.60 -36.60 15.05
CA ARG A 480 18.69 -35.46 14.78
C ARG A 480 19.31 -34.46 13.81
N LEU A 481 20.59 -34.12 13.98
CA LEU A 481 21.31 -33.23 13.05
C LEU A 481 21.39 -33.83 11.64
N SER A 482 21.62 -35.14 11.50
CA SER A 482 21.62 -35.81 10.18
C SER A 482 20.23 -35.81 9.51
N MET A 483 19.16 -35.96 10.30
CA MET A 483 17.78 -35.89 9.83
C MET A 483 17.42 -34.47 9.38
N ILE A 484 17.76 -33.45 10.17
CA ILE A 484 17.57 -32.04 9.84
C ILE A 484 18.35 -31.65 8.57
N ALA A 485 19.59 -32.13 8.42
CA ALA A 485 20.39 -31.88 7.22
C ALA A 485 19.77 -32.50 5.96
N ALA A 486 19.27 -33.74 6.06
CA ALA A 486 18.57 -34.41 4.96
C ALA A 486 17.23 -33.72 4.60
N GLU A 487 16.50 -33.22 5.60
CA GLU A 487 15.26 -32.46 5.41
C GLU A 487 15.53 -31.09 4.75
N GLN A 488 16.56 -30.36 5.20
CA GLN A 488 16.98 -29.10 4.58
C GLN A 488 17.42 -29.28 3.12
N GLU A 489 18.13 -30.37 2.80
CA GLU A 489 18.52 -30.66 1.42
C GLU A 489 17.30 -31.00 0.55
N ALA A 490 16.34 -31.77 1.07
CA ALA A 490 15.09 -32.06 0.39
C ALA A 490 14.25 -30.80 0.13
N GLU A 491 14.18 -29.87 1.10
CA GLU A 491 13.54 -28.56 0.92
C GLU A 491 14.25 -27.69 -0.11
N GLN A 492 15.58 -27.61 -0.08
CA GLN A 492 16.34 -26.84 -1.08
C GLN A 492 16.11 -27.35 -2.50
N ARG A 493 16.04 -28.68 -2.69
CA ARG A 493 15.68 -29.29 -3.98
C ARG A 493 14.23 -28.95 -4.37
N ARG A 494 13.27 -29.10 -3.46
CA ARG A 494 11.85 -28.73 -3.70
C ARG A 494 11.68 -27.26 -4.09
N ILE A 495 12.38 -26.35 -3.41
CA ILE A 495 12.38 -24.91 -3.71
C ILE A 495 13.06 -24.64 -5.06
N GLY A 496 14.18 -25.31 -5.35
CA GLY A 496 14.85 -25.23 -6.64
C GLY A 496 13.96 -25.65 -7.81
N GLU A 497 13.28 -26.80 -7.69
CA GLU A 497 12.32 -27.29 -8.68
C GLU A 497 11.12 -26.35 -8.85
N GLN A 498 10.54 -25.86 -7.76
CA GLN A 498 9.45 -24.87 -7.81
C GLN A 498 9.88 -23.57 -8.51
N ASN A 499 11.07 -23.06 -8.20
CA ASN A 499 11.61 -21.85 -8.84
C ASN A 499 11.84 -22.06 -10.35
N VAL A 500 12.34 -23.23 -10.77
CA VAL A 500 12.51 -23.54 -12.20
C VAL A 500 11.16 -23.57 -12.92
N VAL A 501 10.15 -24.22 -12.33
CA VAL A 501 8.79 -24.25 -12.90
C VAL A 501 8.18 -22.85 -12.97
N GLU A 502 8.28 -22.04 -11.91
CA GLU A 502 7.77 -20.66 -11.88
C GLU A 502 8.48 -19.79 -12.94
N ILE A 503 9.80 -19.90 -13.09
CA ILE A 503 10.57 -19.18 -14.12
C ILE A 503 10.10 -19.58 -15.53
N ASP A 504 9.85 -20.85 -15.79
CA ASP A 504 9.42 -21.31 -17.12
C ASP A 504 7.96 -20.95 -17.44
N VAL A 505 7.05 -21.00 -16.45
CA VAL A 505 5.68 -20.49 -16.63
C VAL A 505 5.70 -18.98 -16.83
N PHE A 506 6.48 -18.23 -16.05
CA PHE A 506 6.64 -16.77 -16.22
C PHE A 506 7.21 -16.39 -17.59
N ARG A 507 8.24 -17.11 -18.08
CA ARG A 507 8.80 -16.92 -19.43
C ARG A 507 7.75 -17.13 -20.52
N ARG A 508 6.99 -18.24 -20.45
CA ARG A 508 5.91 -18.54 -21.41
C ARG A 508 4.78 -17.53 -21.34
N SER A 509 4.39 -17.11 -20.13
CA SER A 509 3.37 -16.09 -19.90
C SER A 509 3.79 -14.75 -20.52
N ARG A 510 5.02 -14.28 -20.25
CA ARG A 510 5.57 -13.06 -20.86
C ARG A 510 5.68 -13.14 -22.38
N GLN A 511 6.06 -14.28 -22.94
CA GLN A 511 6.10 -14.47 -24.39
C GLN A 511 4.68 -14.42 -25.00
N ALA A 512 3.68 -15.01 -24.33
CA ALA A 512 2.28 -14.96 -24.74
C ALA A 512 1.67 -13.55 -24.60
N GLU A 513 2.00 -12.81 -23.55
CA GLU A 513 1.61 -11.39 -23.37
C GLU A 513 2.19 -10.52 -24.49
N ALA A 514 3.49 -10.66 -24.77
CA ALA A 514 4.15 -9.91 -25.85
C ALA A 514 3.55 -10.22 -27.22
N ALA A 515 3.25 -11.51 -27.50
CA ALA A 515 2.58 -11.92 -28.73
C ALA A 515 1.14 -11.37 -28.84
N ARG A 516 0.39 -11.33 -27.73
CA ARG A 516 -0.94 -10.69 -27.69
C ARG A 516 -0.88 -9.19 -27.93
N GLN A 517 0.07 -8.49 -27.30
CA GLN A 517 0.24 -7.05 -27.51
C GLN A 517 0.64 -6.72 -28.95
N ALA A 518 1.53 -7.50 -29.56
CA ALA A 518 1.87 -7.38 -30.98
C ALA A 518 0.63 -7.59 -31.88
N ALA A 519 -0.15 -8.66 -31.64
CA ALA A 519 -1.35 -8.96 -32.41
C ALA A 519 -2.46 -7.90 -32.26
N GLU A 520 -2.65 -7.32 -31.07
CA GLU A 520 -3.62 -6.24 -30.86
C GLU A 520 -3.20 -4.96 -31.58
N LEU A 521 -1.91 -4.59 -31.52
CA LEU A 521 -1.36 -3.43 -32.26
C LEU A 521 -1.47 -3.62 -33.78
N GLU A 522 -1.21 -4.83 -34.29
CA GLU A 522 -1.46 -5.16 -35.69
C GLU A 522 -2.94 -5.04 -36.05
N ALA A 523 -3.85 -5.59 -35.23
CA ALA A 523 -5.29 -5.49 -35.45
C ALA A 523 -5.82 -4.04 -35.41
N GLU A 524 -5.31 -3.21 -34.49
CA GLU A 524 -5.61 -1.78 -34.42
C GLU A 524 -5.10 -1.05 -35.67
N SER A 525 -3.86 -1.33 -36.12
CA SER A 525 -3.31 -0.73 -37.34
C SER A 525 -4.14 -1.06 -38.59
N ILE A 526 -4.64 -2.30 -38.68
CA ILE A 526 -5.51 -2.76 -39.78
C ILE A 526 -6.87 -2.08 -39.71
N ARG A 527 -7.45 -1.89 -38.52
CA ARG A 527 -8.72 -1.15 -38.35
C ARG A 527 -8.57 0.31 -38.79
N THR A 528 -7.56 1.02 -38.31
CA THR A 528 -7.29 2.41 -38.70
C THR A 528 -7.05 2.54 -40.21
N LEU A 529 -6.34 1.60 -40.83
CA LEU A 529 -6.13 1.56 -42.28
C LEU A 529 -7.44 1.26 -43.05
N ALA A 530 -8.28 0.37 -42.53
CA ALA A 530 -9.58 0.05 -43.14
C ALA A 530 -10.57 1.22 -43.05
N ASP A 531 -10.59 1.95 -41.92
CA ASP A 531 -11.42 3.13 -41.73
C ASP A 531 -10.93 4.29 -42.61
N ALA A 532 -9.62 4.54 -42.68
CA ALA A 532 -9.04 5.52 -43.61
C ALA A 532 -9.35 5.20 -45.09
N ASN A 533 -9.35 3.92 -45.47
CA ASN A 533 -9.78 3.49 -46.81
C ASN A 533 -11.29 3.66 -47.04
N ARG A 534 -12.13 3.44 -46.02
CA ARG A 534 -13.58 3.70 -46.10
C ARG A 534 -13.84 5.19 -46.32
N ASP A 535 -13.21 6.06 -45.54
CA ASP A 535 -13.40 7.50 -45.61
C ASP A 535 -12.91 8.05 -46.96
N LYS A 536 -11.77 7.56 -47.46
CA LYS A 536 -11.28 7.87 -48.81
C LYS A 536 -12.29 7.44 -49.89
N ALA A 537 -12.83 6.22 -49.80
CA ALA A 537 -13.81 5.73 -50.77
C ALA A 537 -15.13 6.51 -50.72
N LEU A 538 -15.56 6.96 -49.53
CA LEU A 538 -16.73 7.81 -49.34
C LEU A 538 -16.50 9.19 -49.96
N ALA A 539 -15.36 9.83 -49.68
CA ALA A 539 -14.99 11.11 -50.27
C ALA A 539 -14.86 11.04 -51.81
N GLU A 540 -14.30 9.95 -52.36
CA GLU A 540 -14.27 9.71 -53.80
C GLU A 540 -15.68 9.51 -54.39
N ALA A 541 -16.60 8.88 -53.66
CA ALA A 541 -17.99 8.71 -54.08
C ALA A 541 -18.77 10.03 -54.06
N GLU A 542 -18.57 10.89 -53.05
CA GLU A 542 -19.15 12.24 -52.98
C GLU A 542 -18.56 13.18 -54.04
N GLY A 543 -17.25 13.09 -54.30
CA GLY A 543 -16.61 13.79 -55.41
C GLY A 543 -17.19 13.37 -56.77
N LYS A 544 -17.41 12.07 -57.00
CA LYS A 544 -18.07 11.58 -58.22
C LYS A 544 -19.55 11.99 -58.31
N ARG A 545 -20.28 12.01 -57.19
CA ARG A 545 -21.68 12.49 -57.15
C ARG A 545 -21.79 13.96 -57.52
N SER A 546 -20.96 14.81 -56.93
CA SER A 546 -20.96 16.25 -57.23
C SER A 546 -20.49 16.56 -58.66
N LEU A 547 -19.56 15.78 -59.22
CA LEU A 547 -19.23 15.84 -60.66
C LEU A 547 -20.43 15.44 -61.54
N ILE A 548 -21.11 14.33 -61.26
CA ILE A 548 -22.28 13.88 -62.02
C ILE A 548 -23.45 14.89 -61.89
N GLU A 549 -23.65 15.48 -60.72
CA GLU A 549 -24.67 16.52 -60.50
C GLU A 549 -24.35 17.79 -61.29
N ALA A 550 -23.08 18.21 -61.31
CA ALA A 550 -22.62 19.32 -62.15
C ALA A 550 -22.79 19.01 -63.65
N GLU A 551 -22.40 17.83 -64.11
CA GLU A 551 -22.59 17.38 -65.50
C GLU A 551 -24.08 17.36 -65.89
N ASN A 552 -24.96 16.82 -65.05
CA ASN A 552 -26.40 16.82 -65.30
C ASN A 552 -26.97 18.25 -65.40
N SER A 553 -26.52 19.17 -64.54
CA SER A 553 -26.94 20.58 -64.58
C SER A 553 -26.54 21.32 -65.86
N ILE A 554 -25.42 20.91 -66.48
CA ILE A 554 -24.96 21.40 -67.79
C ILE A 554 -25.68 20.66 -68.93
N SER A 555 -26.05 19.40 -68.69
CA SER A 555 -26.59 18.49 -69.70
C SER A 555 -27.98 18.87 -70.16
N ASP A 556 -28.94 19.32 -69.33
CA ASP A 556 -30.31 19.59 -69.81
C ASP A 556 -30.37 20.57 -71.02
N ALA A 557 -29.54 21.61 -71.01
CA ALA A 557 -29.41 22.54 -72.14
C ALA A 557 -28.70 21.90 -73.36
N GLN A 558 -27.63 21.13 -73.13
CA GLN A 558 -26.87 20.48 -74.21
C GLN A 558 -27.59 19.26 -74.80
N LEU A 559 -28.31 18.49 -74.01
CA LEU A 559 -29.14 17.35 -74.38
C LEU A 559 -30.33 17.85 -75.21
N THR A 560 -30.97 18.96 -74.81
CA THR A 560 -32.01 19.60 -75.64
C THR A 560 -31.45 20.05 -76.98
N ALA A 561 -30.29 20.73 -77.00
CA ALA A 561 -29.62 21.10 -78.25
C ALA A 561 -29.21 19.88 -79.10
N LYS A 562 -28.76 18.79 -78.47
CA LYS A 562 -28.36 17.54 -79.13
C LYS A 562 -29.57 16.80 -79.71
N ILE A 563 -30.66 16.64 -78.96
CA ILE A 563 -31.93 16.05 -79.41
C ILE A 563 -32.49 16.86 -80.60
N ILE A 564 -32.50 18.19 -80.51
CA ILE A 564 -32.98 19.05 -81.61
C ILE A 564 -32.08 18.94 -82.85
N THR A 565 -30.76 18.79 -82.69
CA THR A 565 -29.85 18.69 -83.84
C THR A 565 -29.76 17.29 -84.45
N THR A 566 -29.89 16.22 -83.66
CA THR A 566 -29.72 14.84 -84.15
C THR A 566 -31.03 14.11 -84.43
N ILE A 567 -32.10 14.34 -83.64
CA ILE A 567 -33.35 13.55 -83.74
C ILE A 567 -34.43 14.28 -84.56
N TRP A 568 -34.48 15.61 -84.51
CA TRP A 568 -35.47 16.39 -85.27
C TRP A 568 -35.44 16.15 -86.80
N PRO A 569 -34.26 16.04 -87.47
CA PRO A 569 -34.22 15.76 -88.91
C PRO A 569 -34.77 14.37 -89.27
N GLU A 570 -34.63 13.39 -88.37
CA GLU A 570 -35.07 12.01 -88.58
C GLU A 570 -36.58 11.88 -88.36
N LEU A 571 -37.11 12.52 -87.31
CA LEU A 571 -38.53 12.47 -86.94
C LEU A 571 -39.42 13.26 -87.91
N ALA A 572 -38.92 14.35 -88.49
CA ALA A 572 -39.66 15.17 -89.46
C ALA A 572 -40.09 14.40 -90.72
N ASN A 573 -39.31 13.38 -91.13
CA ASN A 573 -39.60 12.57 -92.31
C ASN A 573 -40.65 11.46 -92.07
N GLN A 574 -40.92 11.10 -90.81
CA GLN A 574 -41.79 9.97 -90.43
C GLN A 574 -43.20 10.37 -89.96
N LEU A 575 -43.46 11.67 -89.80
CA LEU A 575 -44.76 12.19 -89.37
C LEU A 575 -45.99 11.75 -90.20
N PRO A 576 -45.95 11.62 -91.54
CA PRO A 576 -47.15 11.27 -92.31
C PRO A 576 -47.55 9.79 -92.21
N GLU A 577 -46.66 8.87 -91.82
CA GLU A 577 -47.02 7.45 -91.65
C GLU A 577 -47.75 7.21 -90.33
N ILE A 578 -47.30 7.84 -89.24
CA ILE A 578 -47.89 7.68 -87.90
C ILE A 578 -49.34 8.20 -87.86
N ALA A 579 -49.62 9.31 -88.57
CA ALA A 579 -50.98 9.84 -88.70
C ALA A 579 -51.96 8.88 -89.42
N LYS A 580 -51.45 7.95 -90.22
CA LYS A 580 -52.25 6.94 -90.95
C LYS A 580 -52.46 5.66 -90.12
N ALA A 581 -51.59 5.39 -89.15
CA ALA A 581 -51.64 4.21 -88.29
C ALA A 581 -52.58 4.34 -87.07
N LEU A 582 -53.07 5.55 -86.76
CA LEU A 582 -53.96 5.80 -85.61
C LEU A 582 -55.47 5.71 -85.92
N ALA A 583 -55.87 5.27 -87.11
CA ALA A 583 -57.28 5.03 -87.44
C ALA A 583 -57.74 3.66 -86.86
N PRO A 584 -58.73 3.60 -85.95
CA PRO A 584 -59.10 2.34 -85.30
C PRO A 584 -59.93 1.43 -86.21
N GLN A 585 -59.55 0.15 -86.29
CA GLN A 585 -60.39 -0.96 -86.76
C GLN A 585 -60.51 -2.04 -85.66
N PRO A 586 -61.69 -2.65 -85.44
CA PRO A 586 -61.91 -3.59 -84.33
C PRO A 586 -61.84 -5.09 -84.73
N GLY A 587 -61.30 -5.93 -83.82
CA GLY A 587 -61.26 -7.40 -83.90
C GLY A 587 -60.04 -7.95 -84.66
N ILE A 588 -59.38 -9.05 -84.27
CA ILE A 588 -59.75 -10.19 -83.42
C ILE A 588 -58.51 -10.81 -82.73
N LEU A 589 -58.72 -11.71 -81.75
CA LEU A 589 -57.69 -12.49 -81.04
C LEU A 589 -56.86 -13.40 -81.97
N GLY A 590 -55.62 -13.71 -81.55
CA GLY A 590 -54.78 -14.76 -82.15
C GLY A 590 -53.96 -15.52 -81.10
N ASP A 591 -54.06 -16.86 -81.13
CA ASP A 591 -53.41 -17.77 -80.17
C ASP A 591 -51.88 -17.83 -80.34
N THR A 592 -51.15 -17.89 -79.22
CA THR A 592 -49.72 -18.28 -79.21
C THR A 592 -49.58 -19.79 -79.05
N ARG A 593 -49.14 -20.47 -80.11
CA ARG A 593 -48.90 -21.92 -80.09
C ARG A 593 -47.54 -22.26 -79.49
N ILE A 594 -47.56 -23.19 -78.54
CA ILE A 594 -46.39 -23.82 -77.92
C ILE A 594 -45.72 -24.74 -78.95
N TYR A 595 -44.38 -24.72 -79.00
CA TYR A 595 -43.57 -25.81 -79.55
C TYR A 595 -42.59 -26.30 -78.48
N SER A 596 -42.67 -27.58 -78.16
CA SER A 596 -41.70 -28.30 -77.33
C SER A 596 -40.91 -29.28 -78.20
N PHE A 597 -39.65 -29.51 -77.84
CA PHE A 597 -38.81 -30.57 -78.41
C PHE A 597 -38.35 -31.54 -77.31
N PRO A 598 -38.02 -32.80 -77.66
CA PRO A 598 -38.20 -33.93 -76.76
C PRO A 598 -36.95 -34.23 -75.90
N GLY A 599 -37.18 -34.82 -74.73
CA GLY A 599 -36.10 -35.21 -73.81
C GLY A 599 -35.47 -36.57 -74.14
N VAL A 600 -34.55 -37.00 -73.28
CA VAL A 600 -34.13 -38.41 -73.19
C VAL A 600 -33.90 -38.82 -71.74
N ASN A 601 -34.25 -40.08 -71.46
CA ASN A 601 -34.29 -40.72 -70.15
C ASN A 601 -33.00 -41.57 -69.95
N GLY A 602 -32.39 -41.61 -68.75
CA GLY A 602 -31.11 -42.30 -68.56
C GLY A 602 -30.70 -42.50 -67.10
N ASN A 603 -30.73 -43.76 -66.64
CA ASN A 603 -30.57 -44.19 -65.26
C ASN A 603 -29.11 -44.48 -64.84
N ASN A 604 -28.74 -44.08 -63.62
CA ASN A 604 -27.77 -44.65 -62.66
C ASN A 604 -26.36 -45.16 -63.14
N GLY A 605 -25.28 -44.64 -62.52
CA GLY A 605 -23.92 -45.20 -62.66
C GLY A 605 -22.82 -44.42 -61.92
N ASN A 606 -22.13 -45.05 -60.97
CA ASN A 606 -21.05 -44.48 -60.16
C ASN A 606 -19.66 -44.67 -60.84
N GLY A 607 -18.77 -43.67 -60.83
CA GLY A 607 -17.39 -43.85 -61.34
C GLY A 607 -16.53 -42.61 -61.61
N ALA A 608 -15.82 -42.14 -60.57
CA ALA A 608 -14.46 -41.56 -60.56
C ALA A 608 -13.98 -40.43 -61.52
N SER A 609 -13.27 -39.48 -60.89
CA SER A 609 -12.15 -38.66 -61.40
C SER A 609 -12.38 -37.54 -62.44
N SER A 610 -12.41 -36.31 -61.91
CA SER A 610 -11.40 -35.25 -62.15
C SER A 610 -11.05 -34.85 -63.59
N VAL A 611 -11.46 -33.63 -63.97
CA VAL A 611 -10.63 -32.55 -64.60
C VAL A 611 -11.51 -31.37 -65.07
N GLY A 612 -12.83 -31.52 -65.18
CA GLY A 612 -13.74 -30.48 -65.69
C GLY A 612 -14.18 -29.38 -64.72
N ASP A 613 -14.26 -29.65 -63.41
CA ASP A 613 -15.10 -28.84 -62.50
C ASP A 613 -14.51 -27.51 -62.03
N ILE A 614 -13.19 -27.29 -62.16
CA ILE A 614 -12.54 -26.05 -61.67
C ILE A 614 -12.96 -24.83 -62.51
N ASN A 615 -13.11 -24.98 -63.83
CA ASN A 615 -13.64 -23.92 -64.70
C ASN A 615 -15.15 -23.68 -64.52
N LYS A 616 -15.87 -24.60 -63.85
CA LYS A 616 -17.30 -24.45 -63.56
C LYS A 616 -17.54 -23.83 -62.18
N LEU A 617 -16.69 -24.16 -61.20
CA LEU A 617 -16.67 -23.52 -59.87
C LEU A 617 -16.24 -22.05 -59.94
N LEU A 618 -15.30 -21.68 -60.81
CA LEU A 618 -14.91 -20.27 -60.98
C LEU A 618 -16.03 -19.42 -61.62
N LEU A 619 -16.91 -20.03 -62.41
CA LEU A 619 -18.11 -19.39 -62.97
C LEU A 619 -19.33 -19.45 -62.05
N SER A 620 -19.34 -20.31 -61.01
CA SER A 620 -20.45 -20.41 -60.06
C SER A 620 -20.29 -19.54 -58.81
N THR A 621 -19.17 -18.81 -58.65
CA THR A 621 -19.03 -17.78 -57.59
C THR A 621 -19.74 -16.47 -57.98
N SER A 622 -20.07 -16.29 -59.26
CA SER A 622 -20.89 -15.18 -59.71
C SER A 622 -22.35 -15.41 -59.30
N GLY A 623 -22.89 -14.52 -58.47
CA GLY A 623 -24.26 -14.60 -57.95
C GLY A 623 -25.38 -14.63 -59.00
N LEU A 624 -25.06 -14.49 -60.30
CA LEU A 624 -26.02 -14.61 -61.41
C LEU A 624 -26.73 -15.97 -61.47
N SER A 625 -26.10 -17.07 -61.05
CA SER A 625 -26.77 -18.38 -61.05
C SER A 625 -27.94 -18.42 -60.04
N MET A 626 -27.75 -17.80 -58.87
CA MET A 626 -28.80 -17.68 -57.84
C MET A 626 -29.87 -16.66 -58.26
N ILE A 627 -29.46 -15.57 -58.93
CA ILE A 627 -30.40 -14.56 -59.46
C ILE A 627 -31.25 -15.14 -60.59
N ASN A 628 -30.70 -15.92 -61.52
CA ASN A 628 -31.49 -16.57 -62.57
C ASN A 628 -32.46 -17.62 -62.00
N GLY A 629 -32.04 -18.43 -61.03
CA GLY A 629 -32.97 -19.35 -60.36
C GLY A 629 -34.14 -18.63 -59.66
N LEU A 630 -33.87 -17.49 -59.02
CA LEU A 630 -34.90 -16.64 -58.40
C LEU A 630 -35.75 -15.85 -59.41
N LEU A 631 -35.27 -15.67 -60.64
CA LEU A 631 -35.97 -15.02 -61.74
C LEU A 631 -36.88 -16.01 -62.50
N GLU A 632 -36.43 -17.25 -62.72
CA GLU A 632 -37.23 -18.32 -63.33
C GLU A 632 -38.34 -18.85 -62.39
N GLU A 633 -38.12 -18.90 -61.08
CA GLU A 633 -39.16 -19.36 -60.12
C GLU A 633 -40.26 -18.32 -59.81
N GLY A 634 -40.20 -17.10 -60.35
CA GLY A 634 -41.22 -16.05 -60.15
C GLY A 634 -41.35 -15.50 -58.72
N LYS A 635 -40.62 -16.06 -57.75
CA LYS A 635 -40.69 -15.73 -56.30
C LYS A 635 -40.19 -14.35 -55.90
N LEU A 636 -39.54 -13.62 -56.80
CA LEU A 636 -39.19 -12.20 -56.58
C LEU A 636 -40.41 -11.35 -56.23
N GLY A 637 -41.60 -11.67 -56.76
CA GLY A 637 -42.84 -10.98 -56.40
C GLY A 637 -43.26 -11.17 -54.93
N GLU A 638 -43.16 -12.39 -54.41
CA GLU A 638 -43.49 -12.69 -53.00
C GLU A 638 -42.47 -12.10 -52.03
N LEU A 639 -41.18 -12.13 -52.36
CA LEU A 639 -40.11 -11.58 -51.52
C LEU A 639 -40.17 -10.04 -51.47
N ILE A 640 -40.44 -9.38 -52.60
CA ILE A 640 -40.67 -7.93 -52.65
C ILE A 640 -41.98 -7.58 -51.92
N SER A 641 -43.01 -8.41 -51.98
CA SER A 641 -44.25 -8.25 -51.19
C SER A 641 -43.99 -8.36 -49.69
N GLN A 642 -43.24 -9.37 -49.23
CA GLN A 642 -42.88 -9.55 -47.82
C GLN A 642 -41.97 -8.44 -47.29
N ILE A 643 -40.97 -8.01 -48.06
CA ILE A 643 -40.10 -6.88 -47.69
C ILE A 643 -40.93 -5.58 -47.63
N ARG A 644 -41.86 -5.38 -48.57
CA ARG A 644 -42.78 -4.24 -48.53
C ARG A 644 -43.72 -4.31 -47.32
N GLN A 645 -44.25 -5.48 -46.96
CA GLN A 645 -45.06 -5.68 -45.76
C GLN A 645 -44.28 -5.42 -44.46
N MET A 646 -43.03 -5.90 -44.35
CA MET A 646 -42.17 -5.62 -43.19
C MET A 646 -41.77 -4.14 -43.10
N MET A 647 -41.54 -3.47 -44.24
CA MET A 647 -41.30 -2.02 -44.27
C MET A 647 -42.56 -1.21 -43.89
N THR A 648 -43.77 -1.64 -44.30
CA THR A 648 -45.01 -0.95 -43.92
C THR A 648 -45.43 -1.15 -42.47
N HIS A 649 -44.99 -2.23 -41.81
CA HIS A 649 -45.34 -2.48 -40.40
C HIS A 649 -44.47 -1.73 -39.38
N ASN A 650 -43.48 -0.94 -39.82
CA ASN A 650 -42.64 -0.11 -38.94
C ASN A 650 -42.91 1.41 -39.10
N SER A 651 -44.13 1.81 -39.47
CA SER A 651 -44.51 3.22 -39.64
C SER A 651 -45.92 3.55 -39.14
N SER A 652 -46.24 3.01 -37.96
CA SER A 652 -47.25 3.52 -37.02
C SER A 652 -46.81 3.01 -35.64
N THR A 653 -46.28 3.83 -34.72
CA THR A 653 -46.98 4.96 -34.13
C THR A 653 -45.99 5.95 -33.50
N ILE A 654 -46.12 7.25 -33.78
CA ILE A 654 -46.06 8.39 -32.84
C ILE A 654 -46.50 9.63 -33.64
N THR A 655 -47.54 10.31 -33.16
CA THR A 655 -48.04 11.58 -33.73
C THR A 655 -48.26 12.57 -32.59
N SER A 656 -47.88 13.85 -32.82
CA SER A 656 -48.32 15.07 -32.09
C SER A 656 -47.95 15.14 -30.59
N ASN A 657 -47.65 16.27 -29.94
CA ASN A 657 -47.94 17.70 -30.15
C ASN A 657 -47.01 18.51 -29.18
N THR A 658 -46.68 19.81 -29.26
CA THR A 658 -46.94 20.95 -30.17
C THR A 658 -45.83 22.02 -29.95
N ILE A 659 -45.48 22.87 -30.94
CA ILE A 659 -45.42 24.37 -30.88
C ILE A 659 -44.59 24.93 -32.07
N THR A 660 -45.12 25.99 -32.67
CA THR A 660 -44.59 26.76 -33.83
C THR A 660 -43.29 27.53 -33.54
N PRO A 661 -42.54 27.94 -34.59
CA PRO A 661 -42.58 29.37 -34.93
C PRO A 661 -42.55 29.70 -36.44
N LYS A 662 -42.72 31.00 -36.75
CA LYS A 662 -42.90 31.60 -38.08
C LYS A 662 -41.81 32.67 -38.32
N GLU A 663 -41.38 32.84 -39.58
CA GLU A 663 -40.73 34.02 -40.19
C GLU A 663 -39.46 34.67 -39.57
N LYS A 664 -38.32 34.42 -40.22
CA LYS A 664 -37.50 35.40 -41.00
C LYS A 664 -37.25 36.81 -40.42
N LYS A 665 -35.98 37.11 -40.07
CA LYS A 665 -35.20 38.31 -40.52
C LYS A 665 -33.72 38.29 -40.08
N THR A 666 -32.82 38.62 -41.00
CA THR A 666 -31.40 39.02 -40.83
C THR A 666 -31.27 40.56 -40.82
N PRO A 667 -30.08 41.19 -40.65
CA PRO A 667 -28.81 40.79 -39.99
C PRO A 667 -28.33 41.90 -39.00
N THR A 668 -27.03 41.92 -38.61
CA THR A 668 -26.10 43.10 -38.65
C THR A 668 -25.08 43.23 -37.48
N THR A 669 -23.81 43.41 -37.86
CA THR A 669 -22.65 44.04 -37.15
C THR A 669 -21.95 43.34 -35.97
N ASP A 670 -20.77 42.79 -36.30
CA ASP A 670 -19.41 43.10 -35.79
C ASP A 670 -19.18 43.58 -34.34
N ILE A 671 -18.16 42.99 -33.70
CA ILE A 671 -16.87 43.67 -33.41
C ILE A 671 -15.79 42.58 -33.20
N ILE A 672 -14.54 42.91 -33.58
CA ILE A 672 -13.40 41.97 -33.71
C ILE A 672 -12.46 42.03 -32.46
N PRO A 673 -11.19 41.53 -32.43
CA PRO A 673 -10.81 40.46 -31.49
C PRO A 673 -9.70 40.83 -30.48
N SER A 674 -9.32 39.91 -29.60
CA SER A 674 -7.96 39.75 -29.01
C SER A 674 -7.97 38.63 -27.95
N ARG A 675 -6.87 37.93 -27.59
CA ARG A 675 -5.53 37.75 -28.18
C ARG A 675 -4.78 36.65 -27.37
N PRO A 676 -4.05 35.71 -27.99
CA PRO A 676 -2.91 34.98 -27.38
C PRO A 676 -1.57 35.56 -27.92
N PRO A 677 -0.35 35.03 -27.65
CA PRO A 677 0.08 33.91 -26.80
C PRO A 677 1.30 34.28 -25.90
N ALA A 678 2.04 33.25 -25.46
CA ALA A 678 3.51 33.13 -25.50
C ALA A 678 4.39 33.50 -24.26
N THR A 679 5.11 32.45 -23.81
CA THR A 679 6.57 32.40 -23.51
C THR A 679 7.07 33.10 -22.22
N SER A 680 8.22 32.78 -21.61
CA SER A 680 9.45 32.02 -21.98
C SER A 680 10.14 31.54 -20.67
N ASN A 681 10.60 30.29 -20.47
CA ASN A 681 11.88 29.67 -20.88
C ASN A 681 12.95 29.54 -19.76
N LEU A 682 13.73 28.44 -19.86
CA LEU A 682 15.15 28.26 -19.47
C LEU A 682 15.52 28.44 -17.98
N THR A 683 16.01 27.40 -17.31
CA THR A 683 17.45 27.02 -17.22
C THR A 683 17.51 25.70 -16.42
N GLU A 684 18.37 24.68 -16.58
CA GLU A 684 19.31 24.16 -17.58
C GLU A 684 20.00 22.95 -16.85
N LYS A 685 20.58 21.99 -17.60
CA LYS A 685 21.58 20.97 -17.16
C LYS A 685 21.18 19.78 -16.24
N ASN A 686 21.29 18.59 -16.85
CA ASN A 686 22.13 17.41 -16.48
C ASN A 686 22.05 16.84 -15.02
N HIS A 687 22.14 15.52 -14.76
CA HIS A 687 22.70 14.40 -15.54
C HIS A 687 22.20 13.04 -15.00
N LEU A 688 22.04 12.05 -15.90
CA LEU A 688 22.29 10.59 -15.74
C LEU A 688 21.54 9.69 -14.70
N THR A 689 21.38 8.42 -15.12
CA THR A 689 21.22 7.16 -14.33
C THR A 689 19.94 6.90 -13.50
N GLN A 690 19.10 6.00 -14.03
CA GLN A 690 18.26 5.05 -13.26
C GLN A 690 19.14 3.91 -12.68
N PRO A 691 18.64 2.88 -11.93
CA PRO A 691 17.25 2.58 -11.51
C PRO A 691 17.06 2.12 -10.03
N SER A 692 15.81 2.05 -9.52
CA SER A 692 15.24 0.88 -8.79
C SER A 692 13.92 1.12 -8.01
N ILE A 693 12.93 0.21 -8.22
CA ILE A 693 12.16 -0.57 -7.21
C ILE A 693 11.35 0.21 -6.14
N LYS A 694 10.03 0.01 -5.89
CA LYS A 694 9.23 -1.21 -5.58
C LYS A 694 7.73 -0.89 -5.86
N LYS A 695 6.95 -1.68 -6.64
CA LYS A 695 6.04 -2.82 -6.26
C LYS A 695 4.82 -2.41 -5.38
N PRO A 696 3.66 -3.11 -5.41
CA PRO A 696 3.56 -4.59 -5.47
C PRO A 696 2.37 -5.23 -6.25
N LYS A 697 2.35 -6.59 -6.19
CA LYS A 697 1.27 -7.57 -6.53
C LYS A 697 0.91 -7.70 -8.02
N SER A 698 1.06 -8.86 -8.67
CA SER A 698 0.53 -10.23 -8.39
C SER A 698 -0.96 -10.34 -8.75
N GLY A 699 -1.39 -11.22 -9.67
CA GLY A 699 -0.64 -12.18 -10.50
C GLY A 699 -1.54 -13.37 -10.89
N LYS A 700 -1.07 -14.23 -11.81
CA LYS A 700 -1.39 -15.67 -11.94
C LYS A 700 -0.68 -16.28 -13.15
N GLY A 701 -0.21 -17.51 -13.01
CA GLY A 701 0.65 -18.20 -13.96
C GLY A 701 1.96 -18.52 -13.28
#